data_AF-A0A6I2VHE1-F1
#
_entry.id   AF-A0A6I2VHE1-F1
#
_cell.length_a   1.000
_cell.length_b   1.000
_cell.length_c   1.000
_cell.angle_alpha   90.00
_cell.angle_beta   90.00
_cell.angle_gamma   90.00
#
_symmetry.space_group_name_H-M   'P 1'
#
loop_
_entity.id
_entity.type
_entity.pdbx_description
1 polymer ?
#
loop_
_entity_poly.entity_id
_entity_poly.type
_entity_poly.pdbx_seq_one_letter_code
_entity_poly.pdbx_strand_id
1 'polypeptide(L)'
;MSGTPTFAGWIKLDDDSTWLAITDQILSAGRNTSNLAPSSYEATAQIHLNPIASIPYPSGSFVSLGVFSKWLLIDPAWILQPYIAAGAMMLSITLFAMLQPIRIANWTKVLAVVIAPTSALYLGYEMWGGIKELLLVPIIVLATALIPTILTRLNEPRCLIPFAVACSAYVEIYSISGLVWLFIPALFLLVSLTRALKRIPWSHIFVFFGTFGFCSFVTLFYILQAPADLARTASEARSSTYVANLLGPLKFSQIYGVWLTGDFRFAPHYSVANTAIVLLAGLLFVLGCYFLMTNGYSYIAVLAIWVTLISATGLNGSPWISGKTLAMASPIVLTVICCAIGFIATKFSIESGILAIILSSGVIASYGYTYHEVWLAPYKQLKELEIIGQDTSYSAPALMIEFSSYGARHFLRELDAESASELRRNLIPLRTGEGLARGADADIDEFALTSVEFYQTLVLRKSPKSSRPPGNYDLTFSGAYYEVWQKNPETKEPVEHYPFGSKDLQSGVPDCLFLESEIAPKSPGNTILVSSGISSLTLPIVEVTSQTQDAGKKTIYESKFEVNNVSHFDLWVAGFAKGRVAVFMDGEPVSTVFGPFNGWSAIVKIGDLKLTSGPHVLKVVTDSPWLIPGSGGLSYPLGPFYLSDQNEKHSVELVSPENLNSLCTKPVDWIELIPK
;
A
#
# COMPACT_ATOMS: atom_id res chain seq x y z
N MET A 1 -5.19 -11.06 13.76
CA MET A 1 -3.79 -10.56 13.72
C MET A 1 -2.99 -11.51 12.86
N SER A 2 -2.18 -11.02 11.93
CA SER A 2 -1.42 -11.79 10.92
C SER A 2 -0.35 -12.73 11.50
N GLY A 3 0.04 -12.59 12.76
CA GLY A 3 1.08 -13.40 13.40
C GLY A 3 2.51 -12.96 13.07
N THR A 4 2.71 -12.07 12.10
CA THR A 4 3.97 -11.41 11.75
C THR A 4 3.75 -9.91 11.53
N PRO A 5 4.74 -9.04 11.76
CA PRO A 5 4.63 -7.62 11.40
C PRO A 5 4.28 -7.49 9.92
N THR A 6 3.38 -6.56 9.57
CA THR A 6 2.94 -6.28 8.18
C THR A 6 2.02 -5.05 8.22
N PHE A 7 1.62 -4.55 7.06
CA PHE A 7 0.60 -3.51 6.90
C PHE A 7 -0.34 -3.86 5.73
N ALA A 8 -1.56 -3.32 5.79
CA ALA A 8 -2.57 -3.51 4.75
C ALA A 8 -2.39 -2.53 3.58
N GLY A 9 -3.17 -2.68 2.49
CA GLY A 9 -3.11 -1.76 1.34
C GLY A 9 -1.99 -2.03 0.34
N TRP A 10 -1.11 -2.99 0.64
CA TRP A 10 0.01 -3.37 -0.23
C TRP A 10 -0.48 -3.68 -1.66
N ILE A 11 0.15 -3.05 -2.66
CA ILE A 11 -0.18 -3.02 -4.10
C ILE A 11 -1.59 -2.55 -4.50
N LYS A 12 -2.47 -2.21 -3.54
CA LYS A 12 -3.76 -1.56 -3.83
C LYS A 12 -3.64 -0.05 -3.89
N LEU A 13 -2.78 0.49 -3.04
CA LEU A 13 -2.51 1.91 -2.94
C LEU A 13 -0.99 2.10 -2.72
N ASP A 14 -0.29 2.63 -3.72
CA ASP A 14 1.13 2.97 -3.57
C ASP A 14 1.34 4.28 -2.79
N ASP A 15 0.27 4.97 -2.39
CA ASP A 15 0.36 6.24 -1.66
C ASP A 15 1.10 6.08 -0.32
N ASP A 16 1.01 4.92 0.34
CA ASP A 16 1.68 4.67 1.61
C ASP A 16 3.20 4.83 1.48
N SER A 17 3.80 4.35 0.38
CA SER A 17 5.23 4.56 0.09
C SER A 17 5.58 6.03 -0.09
N THR A 18 4.70 6.82 -0.71
CA THR A 18 4.83 8.28 -0.83
C THR A 18 4.75 8.94 0.54
N TRP A 19 3.84 8.49 1.40
CA TRP A 19 3.66 9.05 2.73
C TRP A 19 4.81 8.71 3.66
N LEU A 20 5.42 7.54 3.53
CA LEU A 20 6.65 7.18 4.21
C LEU A 20 7.80 8.10 3.77
N ALA A 21 7.97 8.32 2.47
CA ALA A 21 8.98 9.27 1.96
C ALA A 21 8.76 10.70 2.48
N ILE A 22 7.50 11.17 2.51
CA ILE A 22 7.13 12.46 3.11
C ILE A 22 7.46 12.49 4.61
N THR A 23 7.16 11.41 5.33
CA THR A 23 7.42 11.29 6.77
C THR A 23 8.92 11.43 7.05
N ASP A 24 9.73 10.67 6.31
CA ASP A 24 11.18 10.67 6.43
C ASP A 24 11.76 12.05 6.17
N GLN A 25 11.37 12.69 5.06
CA GLN A 25 11.91 13.99 4.69
C GLN A 25 11.53 15.08 5.69
N ILE A 26 10.29 15.09 6.17
CA ILE A 26 9.84 16.10 7.14
C ILE A 26 10.60 15.96 8.45
N LEU A 27 10.87 14.74 8.90
CA LEU A 27 11.61 14.52 10.14
C LEU A 27 13.11 14.79 10.00
N SER A 28 13.71 14.57 8.83
CA SER A 28 15.14 14.75 8.61
C SER A 28 15.52 16.20 8.28
N ALA A 29 14.79 16.83 7.37
CA ALA A 29 15.14 18.14 6.80
C ALA A 29 13.91 19.06 6.59
N GLY A 30 12.76 18.71 7.14
CA GLY A 30 11.51 19.45 6.96
C GLY A 30 11.03 19.37 5.52
N ARG A 31 10.64 20.51 4.94
CA ARG A 31 10.16 20.58 3.54
C ARG A 31 11.27 20.89 2.53
N ASN A 32 12.50 21.06 2.99
CA ASN A 32 13.59 21.39 2.10
C ASN A 32 14.07 20.12 1.38
N THR A 33 14.05 20.11 0.05
CA THR A 33 14.53 18.99 -0.78
C THR A 33 15.82 19.32 -1.54
N SER A 34 16.42 20.50 -1.34
CA SER A 34 17.56 20.99 -2.15
C SER A 34 18.84 20.16 -2.02
N ASN A 35 18.97 19.39 -0.94
CA ASN A 35 20.19 18.66 -0.60
C ASN A 35 20.07 17.16 -0.89
N LEU A 36 18.97 16.73 -1.52
CA LEU A 36 18.79 15.34 -1.91
C LEU A 36 19.45 15.11 -3.27
N ALA A 37 20.16 14.00 -3.41
CA ALA A 37 20.68 13.59 -4.72
C ALA A 37 19.54 13.04 -5.60
N PRO A 38 19.69 13.09 -6.94
CA PRO A 38 18.69 12.57 -7.87
C PRO A 38 18.35 11.11 -7.57
N SER A 39 17.09 10.84 -7.21
CA SER A 39 16.60 9.51 -6.87
C SER A 39 15.07 9.43 -6.95
N SER A 40 14.50 8.23 -6.83
CA SER A 40 13.05 8.05 -6.70
C SER A 40 12.51 8.69 -5.41
N TYR A 41 13.26 8.61 -4.32
CA TYR A 41 12.94 9.29 -3.06
C TYR A 41 12.92 10.80 -3.21
N GLU A 42 13.97 11.37 -3.81
CA GLU A 42 14.07 12.82 -4.05
C GLU A 42 12.96 13.32 -4.95
N ALA A 43 12.68 12.64 -6.07
CA ALA A 43 11.60 13.02 -6.97
C ALA A 43 10.24 13.01 -6.26
N THR A 44 9.99 12.00 -5.42
CA THR A 44 8.79 11.90 -4.60
C THR A 44 8.70 13.06 -3.61
N ALA A 45 9.78 13.34 -2.88
CA ALA A 45 9.84 14.43 -1.92
C ALA A 45 9.65 15.79 -2.60
N GLN A 46 10.31 16.06 -3.73
CA GLN A 46 10.17 17.32 -4.45
C GLN A 46 8.73 17.52 -4.92
N ILE A 47 8.10 16.51 -5.51
CA ILE A 47 6.72 16.61 -6.01
C ILE A 47 5.70 16.80 -4.87
N HIS A 48 5.98 16.34 -3.65
CA HIS A 48 4.99 16.41 -2.58
C HIS A 48 5.28 17.48 -1.53
N LEU A 49 6.50 18.01 -1.44
CA LEU A 49 6.89 18.95 -0.38
C LEU A 49 7.32 20.32 -0.90
N ASN A 50 7.79 20.42 -2.15
CA ASN A 50 8.31 21.68 -2.68
C ASN A 50 7.18 22.57 -3.22
N PRO A 51 6.89 23.72 -2.58
CA PRO A 51 5.80 24.61 -2.99
C PRO A 51 6.01 25.31 -4.34
N ILE A 52 7.24 25.32 -4.87
CA ILE A 52 7.55 25.92 -6.17
C ILE A 52 7.29 24.93 -7.30
N ALA A 53 7.52 23.64 -7.05
CA ALA A 53 7.40 22.59 -8.08
C ALA A 53 5.96 22.05 -8.22
N SER A 54 5.19 22.05 -7.13
CA SER A 54 3.88 21.37 -7.07
C SER A 54 3.11 21.72 -5.79
N ILE A 55 1.82 21.35 -5.74
CA ILE A 55 0.99 21.53 -4.54
C ILE A 55 1.60 20.74 -3.38
N PRO A 56 2.01 21.40 -2.28
CA PRO A 56 2.54 20.70 -1.14
C PRO A 56 1.46 19.82 -0.51
N TYR A 57 1.77 18.54 -0.40
CA TYR A 57 0.89 17.57 0.20
C TYR A 57 0.69 17.88 1.70
N PRO A 58 -0.55 17.86 2.20
CA PRO A 58 -0.82 18.09 3.63
C PRO A 58 -0.15 16.99 4.45
N SER A 59 0.60 17.37 5.48
CA SER A 59 1.54 16.47 6.17
C SER A 59 1.19 16.14 7.62
N GLY A 60 0.12 16.70 8.19
CA GLY A 60 -0.19 16.53 9.62
C GLY A 60 -0.35 15.07 10.07
N SER A 61 -0.93 14.23 9.20
CA SER A 61 -1.06 12.79 9.44
C SER A 61 0.28 12.03 9.45
N PHE A 62 1.31 12.57 8.82
CA PHE A 62 2.59 11.88 8.63
C PHE A 62 3.61 12.29 9.69
N VAL A 63 3.54 13.55 10.15
CA VAL A 63 4.39 14.03 11.26
C VAL A 63 4.16 13.20 12.52
N SER A 64 2.91 12.93 12.87
CA SER A 64 2.60 12.13 14.07
C SER A 64 3.06 10.68 13.95
N LEU A 65 2.87 10.04 12.79
CA LEU A 65 3.45 8.71 12.49
C LEU A 65 4.98 8.71 12.71
N GLY A 66 5.66 9.70 12.12
CA GLY A 66 7.10 9.87 12.25
C GLY A 66 7.58 10.05 13.70
N VAL A 67 6.89 10.89 14.48
CA VAL A 67 7.22 11.11 15.90
C VAL A 67 7.10 9.81 16.70
N PHE A 68 6.04 9.02 16.49
CA PHE A 68 5.91 7.72 17.14
C PHE A 68 6.99 6.72 16.69
N SER A 69 7.34 6.71 15.40
CA SER A 69 8.44 5.89 14.88
C SER A 69 9.76 6.19 15.58
N LYS A 70 10.14 7.47 15.69
CA LYS A 70 11.36 7.89 16.38
C LYS A 70 11.32 7.58 17.87
N TRP A 71 10.16 7.70 18.52
CA TRP A 71 10.05 7.39 19.95
C TRP A 71 10.15 5.89 20.22
N LEU A 72 9.57 5.06 19.35
CA LEU A 72 9.61 3.59 19.47
C LEU A 72 10.90 2.97 18.92
N LEU A 73 11.72 3.73 18.17
CA LEU A 73 12.89 3.24 17.44
C LEU A 73 12.54 2.12 16.46
N ILE A 74 11.37 2.23 15.82
CA ILE A 74 10.87 1.28 14.82
C ILE A 74 10.61 2.06 13.54
N ASP A 75 11.04 1.53 12.39
CA ASP A 75 10.78 2.12 11.08
C ASP A 75 9.27 2.42 10.90
N PRO A 76 8.89 3.60 10.35
CA PRO A 76 7.49 4.01 10.24
C PRO A 76 6.62 3.02 9.46
N ALA A 77 7.17 2.26 8.51
CA ALA A 77 6.42 1.24 7.77
C ALA A 77 5.85 0.15 8.70
N TRP A 78 6.55 -0.20 9.77
CA TRP A 78 6.16 -1.28 10.68
C TRP A 78 5.21 -0.85 11.80
N ILE A 79 5.06 0.45 12.01
CA ILE A 79 4.05 1.01 12.93
C ILE A 79 2.87 1.64 12.20
N LEU A 80 2.86 1.61 10.86
CA LEU A 80 1.82 2.17 10.02
C LEU A 80 0.43 1.59 10.35
N GLN A 81 0.26 0.27 10.32
CA GLN A 81 -1.03 -0.34 10.59
C GLN A 81 -1.51 -0.11 12.04
N PRO A 82 -0.67 -0.28 13.09
CA PRO A 82 -1.05 0.13 14.45
C PRO A 82 -1.44 1.60 14.58
N TYR A 83 -0.73 2.50 13.89
CA TYR A 83 -1.03 3.94 13.88
C TYR A 83 -2.41 4.24 13.29
N ILE A 84 -2.72 3.61 12.15
CA ILE A 84 -4.02 3.73 11.49
C ILE A 84 -5.13 3.15 12.40
N ALA A 85 -4.92 1.97 12.98
CA ALA A 85 -5.87 1.35 13.91
C ALA A 85 -6.10 2.19 15.18
N ALA A 86 -5.08 2.92 15.66
CA ALA A 86 -5.23 3.88 16.74
C ALA A 86 -6.17 5.04 16.36
N GLY A 87 -6.24 5.42 15.08
CA GLY A 87 -7.26 6.36 14.57
C GLY A 87 -8.69 5.85 14.75
N ALA A 88 -8.95 4.58 14.42
CA ALA A 88 -10.25 3.95 14.65
C ALA A 88 -10.59 3.82 16.16
N MET A 89 -9.59 3.56 17.00
CA MET A 89 -9.74 3.60 18.46
C MET A 89 -10.07 5.02 18.96
N MET A 90 -9.39 6.05 18.45
CA MET A 90 -9.72 7.44 18.76
C MET A 90 -11.15 7.79 18.38
N LEU A 91 -11.63 7.28 17.24
CA LEU A 91 -13.02 7.44 16.83
C LEU A 91 -13.98 6.81 17.83
N SER A 92 -13.68 5.61 18.31
CA SER A 92 -14.47 4.96 19.37
C SER A 92 -14.58 5.84 20.62
N ILE A 93 -13.45 6.43 21.07
CA ILE A 93 -13.38 7.28 22.25
C ILE A 93 -14.16 8.60 22.05
N THR A 94 -14.01 9.25 20.90
CA THR A 94 -14.70 10.52 20.63
C THR A 94 -16.20 10.31 20.42
N LEU A 95 -16.62 9.20 19.82
CA LEU A 95 -18.02 8.79 19.74
C LEU A 95 -18.59 8.55 21.13
N PHE A 96 -17.87 7.86 22.02
CA PHE A 96 -18.32 7.67 23.40
C PHE A 96 -18.58 9.01 24.09
N ALA A 97 -17.63 9.96 23.99
CA ALA A 97 -17.79 11.30 24.55
C ALA A 97 -18.99 12.05 23.94
N MET A 98 -19.22 11.94 22.63
CA MET A 98 -20.36 12.55 21.94
C MET A 98 -21.72 11.95 22.37
N LEU A 99 -21.76 10.64 22.63
CA LEU A 99 -22.98 9.89 22.97
C LEU A 99 -23.33 9.94 24.47
N GLN A 100 -22.37 10.26 25.34
CA GLN A 100 -22.58 10.40 26.79
C GLN A 100 -23.85 11.18 27.16
N PRO A 101 -24.06 12.42 26.68
CA PRO A 101 -25.21 13.24 27.09
C PRO A 101 -26.57 12.74 26.54
N ILE A 102 -26.59 11.78 25.61
CA ILE A 102 -27.81 11.33 24.94
C ILE A 102 -28.61 10.39 25.84
N ARG A 103 -29.92 10.65 25.99
CA ARG A 103 -30.84 9.80 26.75
C ARG A 103 -31.38 8.63 25.92
N ILE A 104 -30.55 7.61 25.73
CA ILE A 104 -30.87 6.32 25.10
C ILE A 104 -30.31 5.16 25.94
N ALA A 105 -30.69 3.93 25.61
CA ALA A 105 -30.18 2.74 26.29
C ALA A 105 -28.64 2.66 26.29
N ASN A 106 -28.03 2.28 27.41
CA ASN A 106 -26.56 2.26 27.52
C ASN A 106 -25.91 1.24 26.57
N TRP A 107 -26.54 0.08 26.38
CA TRP A 107 -26.01 -0.95 25.48
C TRP A 107 -25.96 -0.49 24.01
N THR A 108 -26.84 0.41 23.57
CA THR A 108 -26.78 0.97 22.20
C THR A 108 -25.69 2.01 22.04
N LYS A 109 -25.28 2.69 23.12
CA LYS A 109 -24.08 3.54 23.10
C LYS A 109 -22.82 2.69 22.92
N VAL A 110 -22.74 1.58 23.67
CA VAL A 110 -21.66 0.59 23.51
C VAL A 110 -21.67 0.04 22.08
N LEU A 111 -22.84 -0.32 21.57
CA LEU A 111 -23.00 -0.78 20.18
C LEU A 111 -22.44 0.23 19.18
N ALA A 112 -22.82 1.50 19.30
CA ALA A 112 -22.36 2.56 18.41
C ALA A 112 -20.83 2.70 18.44
N VAL A 113 -20.24 2.69 19.64
CA VAL A 113 -18.79 2.85 19.84
C VAL A 113 -18.00 1.66 19.27
N VAL A 114 -18.58 0.46 19.25
CA VAL A 114 -17.93 -0.75 18.71
C VAL A 114 -18.13 -0.89 17.20
N ILE A 115 -19.36 -0.66 16.70
CA ILE A 115 -19.76 -0.99 15.33
C ILE A 115 -19.52 0.16 14.35
N ALA A 116 -19.65 1.42 14.78
CA ALA A 116 -19.47 2.56 13.88
C ALA A 116 -18.04 2.65 13.31
N PRO A 117 -16.96 2.53 14.11
CA PRO A 117 -15.59 2.55 13.60
C PRO A 117 -15.25 1.36 12.71
N THR A 118 -16.04 0.30 12.71
CA THR A 118 -15.86 -0.87 11.84
C THR A 118 -16.76 -0.85 10.62
N SER A 119 -17.37 0.30 10.29
CA SER A 119 -18.24 0.41 9.11
C SER A 119 -17.49 -0.02 7.84
N ALA A 120 -18.16 -0.78 6.97
CA ALA A 120 -17.52 -1.50 5.87
C ALA A 120 -16.62 -0.61 5.00
N LEU A 121 -17.05 0.61 4.68
CA LEU A 121 -16.28 1.51 3.83
C LEU A 121 -15.12 2.19 4.56
N TYR A 122 -15.31 2.58 5.83
CA TYR A 122 -14.23 3.16 6.65
C TYR A 122 -13.10 2.15 6.87
N LEU A 123 -13.46 0.91 7.25
CA LEU A 123 -12.53 -0.21 7.34
C LEU A 123 -11.93 -0.59 5.97
N GLY A 124 -12.73 -0.53 4.90
CA GLY A 124 -12.26 -0.79 3.55
C GLY A 124 -11.10 0.13 3.17
N TYR A 125 -11.22 1.43 3.49
CA TYR A 125 -10.15 2.41 3.33
C TYR A 125 -8.97 2.14 4.28
N GLU A 126 -9.22 1.73 5.52
CA GLU A 126 -8.17 1.27 6.45
C GLU A 126 -7.31 0.17 5.85
N MET A 127 -7.96 -0.86 5.32
CA MET A 127 -7.32 -2.04 4.75
C MET A 127 -6.76 -1.81 3.34
N TRP A 128 -6.97 -0.60 2.81
CA TRP A 128 -6.41 -0.09 1.56
C TRP A 128 -5.20 0.82 1.77
N GLY A 129 -4.85 1.13 3.02
CA GLY A 129 -3.78 2.05 3.37
C GLY A 129 -4.25 3.47 3.71
N GLY A 130 -5.52 3.85 3.47
CA GLY A 130 -5.99 5.23 3.69
C GLY A 130 -5.73 5.77 5.11
N ILE A 131 -4.89 6.81 5.23
CA ILE A 131 -4.55 7.41 6.53
C ILE A 131 -5.46 8.61 6.86
N LYS A 132 -5.58 9.56 5.92
CA LYS A 132 -6.19 10.87 6.19
C LYS A 132 -7.65 10.76 6.57
N GLU A 133 -8.40 9.97 5.80
CA GLU A 133 -9.82 9.75 6.02
C GLU A 133 -10.06 9.21 7.43
N LEU A 134 -9.22 8.28 7.90
CA LEU A 134 -9.39 7.67 9.21
C LEU A 134 -9.07 8.59 10.37
N LEU A 135 -8.09 9.47 10.22
CA LEU A 135 -7.72 10.43 11.27
C LEU A 135 -8.63 11.66 11.31
N LEU A 136 -9.30 12.00 10.21
CA LEU A 136 -10.19 13.17 10.16
C LEU A 136 -11.53 12.92 10.86
N VAL A 137 -12.11 11.72 10.74
CA VAL A 137 -13.38 11.39 11.40
C VAL A 137 -13.34 11.57 12.92
N PRO A 138 -12.35 11.04 13.68
CA PRO A 138 -12.31 11.28 15.12
C PRO A 138 -12.20 12.76 15.47
N ILE A 139 -11.53 13.58 14.64
CA ILE A 139 -11.38 15.03 14.88
C ILE A 139 -12.70 15.77 14.67
N ILE A 140 -13.46 15.49 13.61
CA ILE A 140 -14.77 16.14 13.40
C ILE A 140 -15.80 15.70 14.45
N VAL A 141 -15.74 14.43 14.89
CA VAL A 141 -16.57 13.93 16.00
C VAL A 141 -16.16 14.61 17.31
N LEU A 142 -14.86 14.77 17.58
CA LEU A 142 -14.36 15.49 18.76
C LEU A 142 -14.82 16.95 18.75
N ALA A 143 -14.66 17.66 17.63
CA ALA A 143 -15.10 19.04 17.49
C ALA A 143 -16.60 19.19 17.81
N THR A 144 -17.40 18.21 17.36
CA THR A 144 -18.85 18.15 17.62
C THR A 144 -19.15 17.82 19.09
N ALA A 145 -18.42 16.89 19.69
CA ALA A 145 -18.56 16.50 21.10
C ALA A 145 -18.19 17.63 22.08
N LEU A 146 -17.34 18.58 21.67
CA LEU A 146 -16.94 19.73 22.48
C LEU A 146 -18.03 20.82 22.57
N ILE A 147 -18.99 20.86 21.63
CA ILE A 147 -20.01 21.91 21.55
C ILE A 147 -20.79 22.04 22.87
N PRO A 148 -21.37 20.98 23.46
CA PRO A 148 -22.12 21.11 24.71
C PRO A 148 -21.27 21.66 25.87
N THR A 149 -20.03 21.18 26.00
CA THR A 149 -19.10 21.63 27.05
C THR A 149 -18.82 23.12 26.94
N ILE A 150 -18.57 23.62 25.73
CA ILE A 150 -18.37 25.05 25.46
C ILE A 150 -19.62 25.86 25.84
N LEU A 151 -20.80 25.38 25.47
CA LEU A 151 -22.06 26.05 25.78
C LEU A 151 -22.41 26.06 27.27
N THR A 152 -21.83 25.17 28.08
CA THR A 152 -21.96 25.23 29.54
C THR A 152 -20.96 26.16 30.22
N ARG A 153 -19.87 26.53 29.54
CA ARG A 153 -18.76 27.36 30.09
C ARG A 153 -18.57 28.66 29.31
N LEU A 154 -19.67 29.28 28.90
CA LEU A 154 -19.67 30.47 28.04
C LEU A 154 -18.89 31.66 28.61
N ASN A 155 -18.76 31.75 29.93
CA ASN A 155 -18.03 32.84 30.60
C ASN A 155 -16.50 32.67 30.54
N GLU A 156 -15.98 31.52 30.11
CA GLU A 156 -14.56 31.21 30.09
C GLU A 156 -14.05 31.13 28.63
N PRO A 157 -13.34 32.15 28.12
CA PRO A 157 -12.79 32.12 26.75
C PRO A 157 -11.91 30.89 26.47
N ARG A 158 -11.22 30.38 27.50
CA ARG A 158 -10.33 29.22 27.43
C ARG A 158 -11.06 27.92 27.06
N CYS A 159 -12.38 27.84 27.20
CA CYS A 159 -13.14 26.66 26.79
C CYS A 159 -13.09 26.42 25.27
N LEU A 160 -12.72 27.43 24.47
CA LEU A 160 -12.56 27.32 23.02
C LEU A 160 -11.22 26.72 22.58
N ILE A 161 -10.23 26.60 23.48
CA ILE A 161 -8.89 26.08 23.15
C ILE A 161 -8.96 24.67 22.54
N PRO A 162 -9.63 23.67 23.17
CA PRO A 162 -9.69 22.32 22.59
C PRO A 162 -10.36 22.28 21.21
N PHE A 163 -11.38 23.13 20.98
CA PHE A 163 -12.06 23.20 19.70
C PHE A 163 -11.17 23.85 18.62
N ALA A 164 -10.44 24.91 18.98
CA ALA A 164 -9.45 25.53 18.09
C ALA A 164 -8.32 24.56 17.71
N VAL A 165 -7.83 23.75 18.66
CA VAL A 165 -6.84 22.69 18.42
C VAL A 165 -7.39 21.62 17.49
N ALA A 166 -8.62 21.15 17.72
CA ALA A 166 -9.27 20.18 16.82
C ALA A 166 -9.43 20.72 15.40
N CYS A 167 -9.86 21.98 15.25
CA CYS A 167 -9.93 22.64 13.94
C CYS A 167 -8.56 22.75 13.26
N SER A 168 -7.50 23.04 14.04
CA SER A 168 -6.13 23.14 13.53
C SER A 168 -5.61 21.79 13.03
N ALA A 169 -5.77 20.74 13.83
CA ALA A 169 -5.38 19.38 13.46
C ALA A 169 -6.08 18.91 12.17
N TYR A 170 -7.36 19.25 12.00
CA TYR A 170 -8.10 18.94 10.77
C TYR A 170 -7.50 19.62 9.54
N VAL A 171 -7.13 20.90 9.65
CA VAL A 171 -6.48 21.68 8.58
C VAL A 171 -5.07 21.18 8.31
N GLU A 172 -4.32 20.73 9.31
CA GLU A 172 -2.99 20.15 9.10
C GLU A 172 -3.03 18.82 8.33
N ILE A 173 -4.06 18.00 8.55
CA ILE A 173 -4.22 16.70 7.89
C ILE A 173 -4.80 16.84 6.47
N TYR A 174 -5.73 17.76 6.25
CA TYR A 174 -6.49 17.88 4.98
C TYR A 174 -6.29 19.20 4.23
N SER A 175 -5.45 20.10 4.73
CA SER A 175 -5.30 21.48 4.24
C SER A 175 -6.61 22.28 4.30
N ILE A 176 -6.65 23.44 3.63
CA ILE A 176 -7.78 24.38 3.62
C ILE A 176 -9.07 23.76 3.06
N SER A 177 -8.96 22.74 2.20
CA SER A 177 -10.08 21.93 1.72
C SER A 177 -10.84 21.25 2.87
N GLY A 178 -10.20 21.11 4.03
CA GLY A 178 -10.77 20.51 5.23
C GLY A 178 -11.83 21.39 5.88
N LEU A 179 -11.80 22.70 5.64
CA LEU A 179 -12.72 23.65 6.26
C LEU A 179 -14.18 23.38 5.90
N VAL A 180 -14.47 22.80 4.73
CA VAL A 180 -15.82 22.40 4.32
C VAL A 180 -16.44 21.42 5.32
N TRP A 181 -15.64 20.52 5.89
CA TRP A 181 -16.09 19.54 6.87
C TRP A 181 -16.34 20.18 8.24
N LEU A 182 -15.51 21.14 8.62
CA LEU A 182 -15.66 21.89 9.89
C LEU A 182 -16.74 22.95 9.84
N PHE A 183 -17.25 23.31 8.66
CA PHE A 183 -18.21 24.39 8.47
C PHE A 183 -19.44 24.24 9.38
N ILE A 184 -20.05 23.05 9.42
CA ILE A 184 -21.27 22.84 10.20
C ILE A 184 -21.04 22.83 11.72
N PRO A 185 -20.05 22.11 12.27
CA PRO A 185 -19.70 22.24 13.69
C PRO A 185 -19.40 23.69 14.09
N ALA A 186 -18.63 24.42 13.28
CA ALA A 186 -18.29 25.82 13.53
C ALA A 186 -19.52 26.75 13.44
N LEU A 187 -20.36 26.58 12.43
CA LEU A 187 -21.58 27.35 12.25
C LEU A 187 -22.56 27.10 13.39
N PHE A 188 -22.76 25.84 13.80
CA PHE A 188 -23.63 25.49 14.92
C PHE A 188 -23.14 26.15 16.20
N LEU A 189 -21.82 26.10 16.47
CA LEU A 189 -21.22 26.74 17.62
C LEU A 189 -21.42 28.27 17.56
N LEU A 190 -21.13 28.90 16.41
CA LEU A 190 -21.30 30.34 16.21
C LEU A 190 -22.76 30.80 16.44
N VAL A 191 -23.73 30.10 15.88
CA VAL A 191 -25.16 30.39 16.07
C VAL A 191 -25.57 30.19 17.53
N SER A 192 -25.05 29.15 18.18
CA SER A 192 -25.35 28.89 19.60
C SER A 192 -24.74 29.94 20.52
N LEU A 193 -23.49 30.35 20.27
CA LEU A 193 -22.80 31.40 21.01
C LEU A 193 -23.49 32.76 20.84
N THR A 194 -23.85 33.13 19.61
CA THR A 194 -24.56 34.39 19.34
C THR A 194 -25.93 34.43 20.00
N ARG A 195 -26.68 33.32 20.01
CA ARG A 195 -27.95 33.22 20.74
C ARG A 195 -27.78 33.31 22.26
N ALA A 196 -26.77 32.64 22.81
CA ALA A 196 -26.57 32.59 24.26
C ALA A 196 -25.97 33.88 24.84
N LEU A 197 -25.01 34.50 24.15
CA LEU A 197 -24.28 35.67 24.63
C LEU A 197 -24.81 37.00 24.08
N LYS A 198 -25.69 36.99 23.07
CA LYS A 198 -26.14 38.15 22.26
C LYS A 198 -25.03 38.83 21.45
N ARG A 199 -23.84 39.00 22.02
CA ARG A 199 -22.59 39.43 21.37
C ARG A 199 -21.44 38.61 21.92
N ILE A 200 -20.62 38.06 21.02
CA ILE A 200 -19.43 37.29 21.40
C ILE A 200 -18.34 38.27 21.86
N PRO A 201 -17.82 38.16 23.10
CA PRO A 201 -16.73 39.01 23.57
C PRO A 201 -15.47 38.84 22.71
N TRP A 202 -14.71 39.92 22.55
CA TRP A 202 -13.44 39.88 21.81
C TRP A 202 -12.45 38.86 22.39
N SER A 203 -12.47 38.62 23.71
CA SER A 203 -11.62 37.61 24.35
C SER A 203 -11.84 36.19 23.80
N HIS A 204 -13.09 35.80 23.50
CA HIS A 204 -13.40 34.50 22.89
C HIS A 204 -12.86 34.41 21.45
N ILE A 205 -13.03 35.48 20.68
CA ILE A 205 -12.51 35.59 19.31
C ILE A 205 -10.97 35.48 19.34
N PHE A 206 -10.31 36.25 20.20
CA PHE A 206 -8.85 36.23 20.33
C PHE A 206 -8.32 34.88 20.80
N VAL A 207 -8.96 34.22 21.77
CA VAL A 207 -8.52 32.88 22.21
C VAL A 207 -8.68 31.85 21.10
N PHE A 208 -9.82 31.85 20.39
CA PHE A 208 -10.03 30.91 19.29
C PHE A 208 -9.05 31.14 18.15
N PHE A 209 -9.04 32.34 17.56
CA PHE A 209 -8.18 32.63 16.40
C PHE A 209 -6.70 32.68 16.75
N GLY A 210 -6.34 33.09 17.97
CA GLY A 210 -4.97 33.05 18.46
C GLY A 210 -4.46 31.61 18.61
N THR A 211 -5.27 30.72 19.20
CA THR A 211 -4.91 29.29 19.31
C THR A 211 -4.88 28.63 17.93
N PHE A 212 -5.91 28.83 17.11
CA PHE A 212 -6.00 28.26 15.77
C PHE A 212 -4.85 28.73 14.88
N GLY A 213 -4.56 30.02 14.88
CA GLY A 213 -3.47 30.62 14.12
C GLY A 213 -2.10 30.16 14.60
N PHE A 214 -1.90 29.99 15.90
CA PHE A 214 -0.65 29.46 16.47
C PHE A 214 -0.42 28.00 16.09
N CYS A 215 -1.42 27.12 16.30
CA CYS A 215 -1.31 25.71 15.98
C CYS A 215 -1.17 25.49 14.46
N SER A 216 -2.01 26.16 13.67
CA SER A 216 -2.00 26.03 12.20
C SER A 216 -0.93 26.88 11.51
N PHE A 217 -0.04 27.56 12.26
CA PHE A 217 0.86 28.59 11.73
C PHE A 217 1.66 28.08 10.52
N VAL A 218 2.27 26.90 10.65
CA VAL A 218 3.09 26.30 9.59
C VAL A 218 2.26 26.05 8.34
N THR A 219 1.12 25.38 8.47
CA THR A 219 0.22 25.07 7.34
C THR A 219 -0.32 26.34 6.69
N LEU A 220 -0.76 27.33 7.48
CA LEU A 220 -1.27 28.61 6.97
C LEU A 220 -0.19 29.41 6.24
N PHE A 221 1.02 29.47 6.80
CA PHE A 221 2.15 30.14 6.17
C PHE A 221 2.47 29.55 4.80
N TYR A 222 2.39 28.23 4.65
CA TYR A 222 2.62 27.58 3.36
C TYR A 222 1.48 27.77 2.36
N ILE A 223 0.23 27.68 2.79
CA ILE A 223 -0.93 27.95 1.91
C ILE A 223 -0.84 29.36 1.30
N LEU A 224 -0.39 30.34 2.08
CA LEU A 224 -0.22 31.72 1.61
C LEU A 224 0.86 31.85 0.51
N GLN A 225 1.82 30.93 0.44
CA GLN A 225 2.87 30.92 -0.59
C GLN A 225 2.44 30.22 -1.88
N ALA A 226 1.32 29.50 -1.89
CA ALA A 226 0.87 28.68 -3.01
C ALA A 226 -0.63 28.89 -3.34
N PRO A 227 -1.06 30.11 -3.77
CA PRO A 227 -2.47 30.40 -4.05
C PRO A 227 -3.07 29.63 -5.24
N ALA A 228 -2.24 29.10 -6.14
CA ALA A 228 -2.68 28.23 -7.25
C ALA A 228 -3.32 26.90 -6.77
N ASP A 229 -3.04 26.50 -5.52
CA ASP A 229 -3.50 25.27 -4.88
C ASP A 229 -5.02 25.19 -4.76
N LEU A 230 -5.67 26.33 -4.46
CA LEU A 230 -7.12 26.37 -4.26
C LEU A 230 -7.86 26.14 -5.57
N ALA A 231 -7.33 26.67 -6.68
CA ALA A 231 -7.93 26.57 -8.00
C ALA A 231 -7.80 25.16 -8.59
N ARG A 232 -6.64 24.50 -8.41
CA ARG A 232 -6.41 23.12 -8.88
C ARG A 232 -7.13 22.08 -8.03
N THR A 233 -7.14 22.23 -6.69
CA THR A 233 -7.95 21.34 -5.84
C THR A 233 -9.43 21.43 -6.20
N ALA A 234 -9.91 22.65 -6.50
CA ALA A 234 -11.26 22.85 -6.98
C ALA A 234 -11.50 22.26 -8.39
N SER A 235 -10.49 22.18 -9.26
CA SER A 235 -10.64 21.57 -10.58
C SER A 235 -10.64 20.04 -10.52
N GLU A 236 -9.74 19.43 -9.75
CA GLU A 236 -9.70 17.98 -9.50
C GLU A 236 -11.00 17.50 -8.85
N ALA A 237 -11.51 18.24 -7.87
CA ALA A 237 -12.80 17.96 -7.23
C ALA A 237 -13.99 17.97 -8.20
N ARG A 238 -13.91 18.74 -9.29
CA ARG A 238 -14.95 18.86 -10.33
C ARG A 238 -14.79 17.86 -11.47
N SER A 239 -13.66 17.16 -11.56
CA SER A 239 -13.38 16.23 -12.65
C SER A 239 -14.11 14.90 -12.46
N SER A 240 -15.21 14.69 -13.18
CA SER A 240 -16.00 13.46 -13.13
C SER A 240 -15.29 12.23 -13.71
N THR A 241 -14.19 12.42 -14.45
CA THR A 241 -13.39 11.33 -15.02
C THR A 241 -12.26 10.87 -14.11
N TYR A 242 -11.97 11.58 -13.01
CA TYR A 242 -10.88 11.24 -12.12
C TYR A 242 -11.26 10.11 -11.14
N VAL A 243 -11.03 8.87 -11.57
CA VAL A 243 -11.30 7.63 -10.81
C VAL A 243 -10.12 7.15 -9.95
N ALA A 244 -8.89 7.59 -10.25
CA ALA A 244 -7.66 7.16 -9.59
C ALA A 244 -7.59 5.61 -9.47
N ASN A 245 -7.43 5.06 -8.25
CA ASN A 245 -7.32 3.61 -8.01
C ASN A 245 -8.68 2.87 -7.92
N LEU A 246 -9.80 3.58 -8.07
CA LEU A 246 -11.13 2.96 -8.13
C LEU A 246 -11.41 2.37 -9.51
N LEU A 247 -12.27 1.34 -9.55
CA LEU A 247 -12.80 0.77 -10.80
C LEU A 247 -13.90 1.64 -11.43
N GLY A 248 -14.44 2.58 -10.67
CA GLY A 248 -15.54 3.45 -11.04
C GLY A 248 -16.14 4.13 -9.80
N PRO A 249 -17.20 4.93 -9.97
CA PRO A 249 -17.90 5.57 -8.86
C PRO A 249 -18.45 4.55 -7.86
N LEU A 250 -18.23 4.82 -6.58
CA LEU A 250 -18.81 4.02 -5.49
C LEU A 250 -20.31 4.26 -5.38
N LYS A 251 -21.04 3.26 -4.85
CA LYS A 251 -22.48 3.39 -4.63
C LYS A 251 -22.75 4.18 -3.37
N PHE A 252 -23.62 5.18 -3.45
CA PHE A 252 -24.03 5.99 -2.29
C PHE A 252 -24.55 5.16 -1.11
N SER A 253 -25.20 4.02 -1.38
CA SER A 253 -25.70 3.10 -0.36
C SER A 253 -24.61 2.53 0.56
N GLN A 254 -23.33 2.59 0.18
CA GLN A 254 -22.21 2.16 1.03
C GLN A 254 -22.05 3.03 2.29
N ILE A 255 -22.63 4.24 2.32
CA ILE A 255 -22.60 5.15 3.47
C ILE A 255 -23.27 4.56 4.73
N TYR A 256 -24.11 3.54 4.59
CA TYR A 256 -24.81 2.93 5.71
C TYR A 256 -23.95 1.89 6.47
N GLY A 257 -22.70 1.70 6.06
CA GLY A 257 -21.71 0.92 6.80
C GLY A 257 -21.78 -0.59 6.61
N VAL A 258 -22.63 -1.09 5.70
CA VAL A 258 -22.75 -2.51 5.35
C VAL A 258 -22.47 -2.70 3.87
N TRP A 259 -21.53 -3.60 3.57
CA TRP A 259 -21.16 -4.00 2.21
C TRP A 259 -20.60 -5.43 2.22
N LEU A 260 -21.38 -6.43 1.78
CA LEU A 260 -21.03 -7.86 1.91
C LEU A 260 -20.08 -8.36 0.80
N THR A 261 -18.88 -7.78 0.74
CA THR A 261 -17.75 -8.21 -0.10
C THR A 261 -16.43 -7.69 0.48
N GLY A 262 -15.31 -8.36 0.19
CA GLY A 262 -14.02 -8.01 0.78
C GLY A 262 -13.36 -6.79 0.16
N ASP A 263 -13.77 -6.39 -1.04
CA ASP A 263 -13.30 -5.20 -1.71
C ASP A 263 -14.49 -4.32 -2.14
N PHE A 264 -14.61 -3.16 -1.48
CA PHE A 264 -15.75 -2.26 -1.60
C PHE A 264 -15.98 -1.71 -3.02
N ARG A 265 -15.01 -1.87 -3.93
CA ARG A 265 -15.17 -1.48 -5.34
C ARG A 265 -16.09 -2.43 -6.10
N PHE A 266 -16.26 -3.66 -5.62
CA PHE A 266 -17.07 -4.68 -6.28
C PHE A 266 -18.48 -4.76 -5.68
N ALA A 267 -19.37 -5.44 -6.40
CA ALA A 267 -20.72 -5.71 -5.93
C ALA A 267 -20.70 -6.74 -4.78
N PRO A 268 -21.64 -6.66 -3.82
CA PRO A 268 -21.74 -7.63 -2.74
C PRO A 268 -22.06 -9.03 -3.27
N HIS A 269 -21.47 -10.08 -2.68
CA HIS A 269 -21.78 -11.47 -3.03
C HIS A 269 -23.25 -11.80 -2.78
N TYR A 270 -23.81 -11.26 -1.70
CA TYR A 270 -25.22 -11.42 -1.31
C TYR A 270 -26.01 -10.13 -1.52
N SER A 271 -26.21 -9.77 -2.78
CA SER A 271 -26.80 -8.48 -3.18
C SER A 271 -28.17 -8.19 -2.56
N VAL A 272 -29.06 -9.19 -2.47
CA VAL A 272 -30.41 -9.06 -1.88
C VAL A 272 -30.33 -8.78 -0.38
N ALA A 273 -29.59 -9.60 0.37
CA ALA A 273 -29.42 -9.42 1.82
C ALA A 273 -28.76 -8.08 2.14
N ASN A 274 -27.71 -7.73 1.39
CA ASN A 274 -27.05 -6.43 1.51
C ASN A 274 -28.05 -5.28 1.30
N THR A 275 -28.86 -5.35 0.25
CA THR A 275 -29.84 -4.30 -0.06
C THR A 275 -30.91 -4.18 1.04
N ALA A 276 -31.41 -5.29 1.57
CA ALA A 276 -32.38 -5.28 2.67
C ALA A 276 -31.82 -4.61 3.94
N ILE A 277 -30.59 -4.93 4.33
CA ILE A 277 -29.93 -4.34 5.50
C ILE A 277 -29.67 -2.84 5.28
N VAL A 278 -29.22 -2.44 4.09
CA VAL A 278 -29.00 -1.04 3.72
C VAL A 278 -30.30 -0.24 3.76
N LEU A 279 -31.41 -0.78 3.24
CA LEU A 279 -32.72 -0.11 3.31
C LEU A 279 -33.19 0.09 4.75
N LEU A 280 -33.04 -0.94 5.59
CA LEU A 280 -33.32 -0.86 7.02
C LEU A 280 -32.47 0.21 7.70
N ALA A 281 -31.17 0.24 7.41
CA ALA A 281 -30.24 1.24 7.93
C ALA A 281 -30.64 2.66 7.50
N GLY A 282 -31.10 2.85 6.26
CA GLY A 282 -31.64 4.13 5.78
C GLY A 282 -32.85 4.61 6.56
N LEU A 283 -33.81 3.73 6.86
CA LEU A 283 -34.99 4.07 7.67
C LEU A 283 -34.60 4.44 9.11
N LEU A 284 -33.69 3.68 9.72
CA LEU A 284 -33.19 3.96 11.06
C LEU A 284 -32.37 5.26 11.10
N PHE A 285 -31.63 5.59 10.05
CA PHE A 285 -30.91 6.84 9.96
C PHE A 285 -31.85 8.05 9.99
N VAL A 286 -32.94 8.01 9.21
CA VAL A 286 -33.97 9.07 9.21
C VAL A 286 -34.60 9.20 10.60
N LEU A 287 -34.96 8.08 11.24
CA LEU A 287 -35.52 8.07 12.59
C LEU A 287 -34.54 8.62 13.64
N GLY A 288 -33.25 8.27 13.52
CA GLY A 288 -32.19 8.76 14.40
C GLY A 288 -31.98 10.27 14.27
N CYS A 289 -31.94 10.78 13.03
CA CYS A 289 -31.90 12.22 12.77
C CYS A 289 -33.12 12.93 13.38
N TYR A 290 -34.33 12.40 13.15
CA TYR A 290 -35.55 12.94 13.74
C TYR A 290 -35.46 13.01 15.28
N PHE A 291 -35.12 11.89 15.92
CA PHE A 291 -34.95 11.80 17.37
C PHE A 291 -33.95 12.84 17.89
N LEU A 292 -32.77 12.94 17.29
CA LEU A 292 -31.71 13.86 17.73
C LEU A 292 -32.14 15.32 17.56
N MET A 293 -32.84 15.66 16.46
CA MET A 293 -33.37 17.01 16.23
C MET A 293 -34.42 17.40 17.26
N THR A 294 -35.33 16.49 17.65
CA THR A 294 -36.43 16.82 18.57
C THR A 294 -36.06 16.77 20.04
N ASN A 295 -34.94 16.12 20.41
CA ASN A 295 -34.56 15.88 21.81
C ASN A 295 -33.35 16.70 22.29
N GLY A 296 -33.02 17.80 21.62
CA GLY A 296 -31.97 18.73 22.06
C GLY A 296 -30.53 18.31 21.68
N TYR A 297 -30.39 17.34 20.77
CA TYR A 297 -29.10 16.86 20.25
C TYR A 297 -28.91 17.21 18.77
N SER A 298 -29.51 18.32 18.33
CA SER A 298 -29.58 18.71 16.92
C SER A 298 -28.21 18.90 16.27
N TYR A 299 -27.17 19.28 17.03
CA TYR A 299 -25.80 19.38 16.53
C TYR A 299 -25.27 18.08 15.93
N ILE A 300 -25.64 16.92 16.49
CA ILE A 300 -25.27 15.59 15.98
C ILE A 300 -26.05 15.29 14.70
N ALA A 301 -27.36 15.56 14.69
CA ALA A 301 -28.19 15.35 13.51
C ALA A 301 -27.74 16.21 12.32
N VAL A 302 -27.45 17.49 12.57
CA VAL A 302 -27.01 18.43 11.52
C VAL A 302 -25.63 18.01 10.99
N LEU A 303 -24.71 17.56 11.84
CA LEU A 303 -23.45 16.96 11.37
C LEU A 303 -23.71 15.76 10.46
N ALA A 304 -24.55 14.82 10.88
CA ALA A 304 -24.82 13.59 10.13
C ALA A 304 -25.49 13.88 8.78
N ILE A 305 -26.45 14.81 8.74
CA ILE A 305 -27.08 15.29 7.52
C ILE A 305 -26.03 15.97 6.63
N TRP A 306 -25.16 16.80 7.20
CA TRP A 306 -24.11 17.51 6.45
C TRP A 306 -23.14 16.57 5.75
N VAL A 307 -22.57 15.62 6.47
CA VAL A 307 -21.62 14.66 5.88
C VAL A 307 -22.30 13.78 4.82
N THR A 308 -23.58 13.47 5.01
CA THR A 308 -24.40 12.76 4.03
C THR A 308 -24.62 13.60 2.77
N LEU A 309 -24.97 14.88 2.91
CA LEU A 309 -25.18 15.80 1.78
C LEU A 309 -23.89 16.09 1.02
N ILE A 310 -22.76 16.33 1.70
CA ILE A 310 -21.46 16.48 1.04
C ILE A 310 -21.15 15.21 0.24
N SER A 311 -21.33 14.04 0.85
CA SER A 311 -21.06 12.77 0.16
C SER A 311 -21.96 12.58 -1.06
N ALA A 312 -23.24 12.94 -0.97
CA ALA A 312 -24.20 12.85 -2.08
C ALA A 312 -23.88 13.83 -3.21
N THR A 313 -23.55 15.09 -2.88
CA THR A 313 -23.17 16.11 -3.88
C THR A 313 -21.83 15.80 -4.54
N GLY A 314 -20.92 15.18 -3.80
CA GLY A 314 -19.62 14.72 -4.29
C GLY A 314 -19.74 13.74 -5.45
N LEU A 315 -20.80 12.92 -5.51
CA LEU A 315 -21.04 11.93 -6.56
C LEU A 315 -21.08 12.52 -7.98
N ASN A 316 -21.37 13.82 -8.12
CA ASN A 316 -21.34 14.53 -9.40
C ASN A 316 -19.96 15.11 -9.74
N GLY A 317 -19.02 15.09 -8.80
CA GLY A 317 -17.62 15.47 -8.94
C GLY A 317 -16.72 14.24 -9.12
N SER A 318 -15.49 14.31 -8.60
CA SER A 318 -14.52 13.20 -8.72
C SER A 318 -14.99 11.94 -7.98
N PRO A 319 -15.04 10.77 -8.66
CA PRO A 319 -15.27 9.47 -8.03
C PRO A 319 -14.28 9.16 -6.90
N TRP A 320 -13.00 9.51 -7.08
CA TRP A 320 -11.96 9.31 -6.06
C TRP A 320 -12.24 10.09 -4.78
N ILE A 321 -12.53 11.38 -4.91
CA ILE A 321 -12.84 12.25 -3.76
C ILE A 321 -14.16 11.83 -3.10
N SER A 322 -15.14 11.42 -3.90
CA SER A 322 -16.42 10.91 -3.41
C SER A 322 -16.29 9.64 -2.58
N GLY A 323 -15.40 8.72 -2.97
CA GLY A 323 -15.16 7.52 -2.17
C GLY A 323 -14.64 7.85 -0.77
N LYS A 324 -13.72 8.81 -0.68
CA LYS A 324 -13.17 9.31 0.59
C LYS A 324 -14.23 9.99 1.46
N THR A 325 -15.10 10.79 0.85
CA THR A 325 -16.20 11.47 1.59
C THR A 325 -17.20 10.46 2.15
N LEU A 326 -17.57 9.44 1.36
CA LEU A 326 -18.42 8.33 1.81
C LEU A 326 -17.77 7.55 2.96
N ALA A 327 -16.47 7.25 2.87
CA ALA A 327 -15.73 6.55 3.91
C ALA A 327 -15.75 7.33 5.24
N MET A 328 -15.58 8.64 5.19
CA MET A 328 -15.62 9.52 6.37
C MET A 328 -17.04 9.65 6.95
N ALA A 329 -18.07 9.69 6.11
CA ALA A 329 -19.46 9.87 6.54
C ALA A 329 -20.06 8.58 7.14
N SER A 330 -19.65 7.42 6.64
CA SER A 330 -20.16 6.10 7.02
C SER A 330 -20.24 5.84 8.54
N PRO A 331 -19.15 6.02 9.32
CA PRO A 331 -19.21 5.82 10.78
C PRO A 331 -20.16 6.80 11.50
N ILE A 332 -20.29 8.03 11.00
CA ILE A 332 -21.19 9.05 11.59
C ILE A 332 -22.65 8.65 11.35
N VAL A 333 -22.98 8.20 10.14
CA VAL A 333 -24.32 7.67 9.79
C VAL A 333 -24.68 6.47 10.66
N LEU A 334 -23.75 5.52 10.81
CA LEU A 334 -23.95 4.32 11.61
C LEU A 334 -24.14 4.62 13.11
N THR A 335 -23.47 5.67 13.61
CA THR A 335 -23.70 6.19 14.97
C THR A 335 -25.13 6.69 15.17
N VAL A 336 -25.66 7.46 14.21
CA VAL A 336 -27.04 7.96 14.26
C VAL A 336 -28.07 6.83 14.17
N ILE A 337 -27.79 5.80 13.37
CA ILE A 337 -28.60 4.58 13.33
C ILE A 337 -28.67 3.90 14.71
N CYS A 338 -27.54 3.79 15.41
CA CYS A 338 -27.51 3.23 16.76
C CYS A 338 -28.29 4.08 17.77
N CYS A 339 -28.31 5.41 17.62
CA CYS A 339 -29.18 6.29 18.41
C CYS A 339 -30.66 5.99 18.16
N ALA A 340 -31.06 5.70 16.92
CA ALA A 340 -32.44 5.32 16.60
C ALA A 340 -32.83 4.00 17.27
N ILE A 341 -31.95 2.99 17.23
CA ILE A 341 -32.16 1.71 17.93
C ILE A 341 -32.29 1.94 19.44
N GLY A 342 -31.43 2.78 20.01
CA GLY A 342 -31.47 3.15 21.43
C GLY A 342 -32.73 3.89 21.84
N PHE A 343 -33.28 4.71 20.94
CA PHE A 343 -34.58 5.36 21.13
C PHE A 343 -35.72 4.35 21.09
N ILE A 344 -35.75 3.43 20.12
CA ILE A 344 -36.75 2.35 20.03
C ILE A 344 -36.70 1.47 21.29
N ALA A 345 -35.50 1.16 21.78
CA ALA A 345 -35.28 0.33 22.97
C ALA A 345 -35.93 0.88 24.25
N THR A 346 -36.24 2.18 24.29
CA THR A 346 -36.97 2.77 25.44
C THR A 346 -38.41 2.28 25.56
N LYS A 347 -39.00 1.78 24.47
CA LYS A 347 -40.38 1.27 24.42
C LYS A 347 -40.49 -0.18 23.95
N PHE A 348 -39.58 -0.61 23.07
CA PHE A 348 -39.63 -1.89 22.35
C PHE A 348 -38.26 -2.58 22.43
N SER A 349 -37.98 -3.23 23.57
CA SER A 349 -36.66 -3.79 23.87
C SER A 349 -36.30 -5.02 23.02
N ILE A 350 -37.28 -5.86 22.68
CA ILE A 350 -37.04 -7.08 21.88
C ILE A 350 -36.78 -6.69 20.42
N GLU A 351 -37.62 -5.84 19.85
CA GLU A 351 -37.53 -5.36 18.48
C GLU A 351 -36.22 -4.59 18.25
N SER A 352 -35.84 -3.73 19.20
CA SER A 352 -34.54 -3.05 19.14
C SER A 352 -33.36 -4.03 19.24
N GLY A 353 -33.47 -5.10 20.03
CA GLY A 353 -32.48 -6.18 20.07
C GLY A 353 -32.33 -6.88 18.71
N ILE A 354 -33.43 -7.21 18.04
CA ILE A 354 -33.43 -7.82 16.70
C ILE A 354 -32.78 -6.88 15.67
N LEU A 355 -33.17 -5.60 15.69
CA LEU A 355 -32.60 -4.58 14.81
C LEU A 355 -31.08 -4.45 15.02
N ALA A 356 -30.63 -4.43 16.28
CA ALA A 356 -29.21 -4.40 16.62
C ALA A 356 -28.46 -5.63 16.10
N ILE A 357 -29.03 -6.83 16.26
CA ILE A 357 -28.41 -8.07 15.77
C ILE A 357 -28.26 -8.02 14.25
N ILE A 358 -29.34 -7.73 13.51
CA ILE A 358 -29.31 -7.69 12.04
C ILE A 358 -28.24 -6.72 11.54
N LEU A 359 -28.22 -5.50 12.09
CA LEU A 359 -27.30 -4.46 11.66
C LEU A 359 -25.84 -4.82 12.00
N SER A 360 -25.61 -5.28 13.24
CA SER A 360 -24.26 -5.63 13.70
C SER A 360 -23.71 -6.86 12.98
N SER A 361 -24.55 -7.87 12.73
CA SER A 361 -24.16 -9.03 11.92
C SER A 361 -23.80 -8.62 10.49
N GLY A 362 -24.53 -7.68 9.89
CA GLY A 362 -24.19 -7.13 8.58
C GLY A 362 -22.81 -6.45 8.57
N VAL A 363 -22.55 -5.58 9.54
CA VAL A 363 -21.27 -4.86 9.65
C VAL A 363 -20.11 -5.83 9.97
N ILE A 364 -20.30 -6.76 10.89
CA ILE A 364 -19.29 -7.76 11.27
C ILE A 364 -19.01 -8.71 10.10
N ALA A 365 -20.03 -9.11 9.33
CA ALA A 365 -19.83 -9.90 8.13
C ALA A 365 -19.01 -9.13 7.09
N SER A 366 -19.33 -7.86 6.84
CA SER A 366 -18.51 -6.98 5.98
C SER A 366 -17.06 -6.91 6.45
N TYR A 367 -16.83 -6.69 7.75
CA TYR A 367 -15.50 -6.72 8.35
C TYR A 367 -14.77 -8.04 8.07
N GLY A 368 -15.46 -9.18 8.26
CA GLY A 368 -14.91 -10.51 8.00
C GLY A 368 -14.47 -10.70 6.55
N TYR A 369 -15.27 -10.25 5.58
CA TYR A 369 -14.89 -10.28 4.17
C TYR A 369 -13.67 -9.39 3.88
N THR A 370 -13.67 -8.15 4.37
CA THR A 370 -12.54 -7.23 4.16
C THR A 370 -11.25 -7.78 4.77
N TYR A 371 -11.34 -8.32 5.98
CA TYR A 371 -10.21 -9.00 6.64
C TYR A 371 -9.73 -10.21 5.83
N HIS A 372 -10.65 -11.02 5.31
CA HIS A 372 -10.28 -12.22 4.55
C HIS A 372 -9.61 -11.87 3.20
N GLU A 373 -9.98 -10.77 2.56
CA GLU A 373 -9.50 -10.39 1.22
C GLU A 373 -8.46 -9.24 1.19
N VAL A 374 -7.99 -8.79 2.36
CA VAL A 374 -6.98 -7.73 2.49
C VAL A 374 -5.66 -8.10 1.79
N TRP A 375 -4.91 -7.09 1.37
CA TRP A 375 -3.59 -7.29 0.78
C TRP A 375 -2.54 -6.82 1.78
N LEU A 376 -1.68 -7.75 2.19
CA LEU A 376 -0.69 -7.53 3.23
C LEU A 376 0.70 -7.44 2.64
N ALA A 377 1.52 -6.55 3.18
CA ALA A 377 2.90 -6.39 2.76
C ALA A 377 3.77 -7.61 3.11
N PRO A 378 4.65 -8.06 2.19
CA PRO A 378 5.55 -9.17 2.43
C PRO A 378 6.70 -8.75 3.36
N TYR A 379 6.47 -8.90 4.67
CA TYR A 379 7.38 -8.41 5.71
C TYR A 379 8.83 -8.81 5.50
N LYS A 380 9.11 -10.10 5.31
CA LYS A 380 10.48 -10.61 5.20
C LYS A 380 11.22 -9.99 4.01
N GLN A 381 10.53 -9.83 2.88
CA GLN A 381 11.08 -9.23 1.68
C GLN A 381 11.42 -7.75 1.90
N LEU A 382 10.47 -6.97 2.41
CA LEU A 382 10.68 -5.54 2.65
C LEU A 382 11.69 -5.30 3.79
N LYS A 383 11.76 -6.19 4.78
CA LYS A 383 12.77 -6.15 5.84
C LYS A 383 14.18 -6.40 5.28
N GLU A 384 14.32 -7.24 4.26
CA GLU A 384 15.61 -7.42 3.58
C GLU A 384 16.04 -6.13 2.87
N LEU A 385 15.12 -5.43 2.19
CA LEU A 385 15.40 -4.10 1.63
C LEU A 385 15.77 -3.07 2.70
N GLU A 386 15.10 -3.09 3.85
CA GLU A 386 15.43 -2.21 4.99
C GLU A 386 16.87 -2.45 5.47
N ILE A 387 17.29 -3.72 5.55
CA ILE A 387 18.66 -4.09 5.94
C ILE A 387 19.66 -3.60 4.89
N ILE A 388 19.39 -3.85 3.60
CA ILE A 388 20.24 -3.41 2.50
C ILE A 388 20.40 -1.88 2.51
N GLY A 389 19.30 -1.13 2.64
CA GLY A 389 19.35 0.33 2.62
C GLY A 389 19.94 0.97 3.87
N GLN A 390 20.08 0.25 4.97
CA GLN A 390 20.75 0.72 6.19
C GLN A 390 22.25 0.40 6.21
N ASP A 391 22.73 -0.43 5.30
CA ASP A 391 24.13 -0.83 5.23
C ASP A 391 24.98 0.25 4.53
N THR A 392 25.84 0.90 5.31
CA THR A 392 26.70 1.99 4.85
C THR A 392 27.90 1.51 4.00
N SER A 393 28.09 0.20 3.82
CA SER A 393 29.13 -0.33 2.94
C SER A 393 28.76 -0.21 1.46
N TYR A 394 27.46 -0.08 1.14
CA TYR A 394 27.00 0.09 -0.23
C TYR A 394 27.14 1.54 -0.70
N SER A 395 27.34 1.71 -2.01
CA SER A 395 27.60 3.02 -2.63
C SER A 395 26.44 3.48 -3.49
N ALA A 396 26.04 4.74 -3.34
CA ALA A 396 25.05 5.39 -4.19
C ALA A 396 25.67 5.84 -5.55
N PRO A 397 24.86 6.05 -6.61
CA PRO A 397 23.43 5.76 -6.68
C PRO A 397 23.16 4.26 -6.93
N ALA A 398 22.02 3.79 -6.43
CA ALA A 398 21.57 2.42 -6.62
C ALA A 398 20.46 2.27 -7.69
N LEU A 399 20.45 1.14 -8.40
CA LEU A 399 19.39 0.77 -9.35
C LEU A 399 18.58 -0.41 -8.82
N MET A 400 17.25 -0.28 -8.90
CA MET A 400 16.30 -1.37 -8.67
C MET A 400 15.47 -1.58 -9.94
N ILE A 401 15.58 -2.76 -10.56
CA ILE A 401 14.89 -3.03 -11.84
C ILE A 401 13.46 -3.56 -11.65
N GLU A 402 13.13 -4.11 -10.48
CA GLU A 402 11.74 -4.45 -10.14
C GLU A 402 10.96 -3.19 -9.71
N PHE A 403 9.66 -3.21 -9.97
CA PHE A 403 8.72 -2.24 -9.46
C PHE A 403 8.47 -2.51 -7.97
N SER A 404 9.07 -1.67 -7.13
CA SER A 404 8.79 -1.61 -5.71
C SER A 404 8.77 -0.17 -5.25
N SER A 405 7.57 0.40 -5.16
CA SER A 405 7.35 1.77 -4.67
C SER A 405 7.94 1.97 -3.26
N TYR A 406 7.79 0.97 -2.38
CA TYR A 406 8.37 0.97 -1.03
C TYR A 406 9.90 0.82 -1.03
N GLY A 407 10.45 0.02 -1.94
CA GLY A 407 11.90 -0.17 -2.05
C GLY A 407 12.60 1.14 -2.39
N ALA A 408 12.26 1.73 -3.54
CA ALA A 408 12.96 2.90 -4.06
C ALA A 408 12.60 4.22 -3.34
N ARG A 409 11.39 4.36 -2.78
CA ARG A 409 10.96 5.61 -2.11
C ARG A 409 11.22 5.61 -0.60
N HIS A 410 11.44 4.46 0.05
CA HIS A 410 11.56 4.39 1.51
C HIS A 410 12.78 3.60 1.95
N PHE A 411 12.80 2.28 1.68
CA PHE A 411 13.80 1.40 2.28
C PHE A 411 15.21 1.61 1.74
N LEU A 412 15.36 1.93 0.45
CA LEU A 412 16.64 2.17 -0.21
C LEU A 412 16.99 3.66 -0.38
N ARG A 413 16.28 4.56 0.34
CA ARG A 413 16.43 6.02 0.16
C ARG A 413 17.84 6.53 0.44
N GLU A 414 18.58 5.90 1.35
CA GLU A 414 19.95 6.30 1.71
C GLU A 414 20.99 5.91 0.63
N LEU A 415 20.59 5.07 -0.34
CA LEU A 415 21.42 4.68 -1.50
C LEU A 415 21.08 5.49 -2.76
N ASP A 416 20.28 6.55 -2.63
CA ASP A 416 19.76 7.34 -3.74
C ASP A 416 19.13 6.48 -4.84
N ALA A 417 18.39 5.43 -4.42
CA ALA A 417 17.91 4.43 -5.34
C ALA A 417 16.89 5.00 -6.36
N GLU A 418 17.04 4.56 -7.61
CA GLU A 418 16.03 4.74 -8.65
C GLU A 418 15.42 3.39 -9.04
N SER A 419 14.09 3.35 -9.18
CA SER A 419 13.41 2.17 -9.75
C SER A 419 13.09 2.38 -11.23
N ALA A 420 13.40 1.37 -12.05
CA ALA A 420 13.39 1.45 -13.51
C ALA A 420 12.04 1.80 -14.13
N SER A 421 10.93 1.51 -13.44
CA SER A 421 9.56 1.74 -13.90
C SER A 421 8.73 2.62 -12.96
N GLU A 422 9.37 3.28 -11.99
CA GLU A 422 8.73 4.18 -11.03
C GLU A 422 9.02 5.66 -11.37
N LEU A 423 8.57 6.57 -10.51
CA LEU A 423 8.97 7.96 -10.50
C LEU A 423 10.49 8.06 -10.27
N ARG A 424 11.19 8.72 -11.19
CA ARG A 424 12.65 8.79 -11.25
C ARG A 424 13.11 10.04 -11.98
N ARG A 425 14.41 10.36 -11.88
CA ARG A 425 15.06 11.47 -12.57
C ARG A 425 15.70 11.03 -13.86
N ASN A 426 16.40 9.92 -13.81
CA ASN A 426 17.09 9.38 -14.97
C ASN A 426 16.19 8.37 -15.67
N LEU A 427 16.05 8.52 -16.99
CA LEU A 427 15.45 7.48 -17.80
C LEU A 427 16.46 6.34 -17.88
N ILE A 428 16.00 5.12 -17.56
CA ILE A 428 16.79 3.89 -17.69
C ILE A 428 16.19 3.14 -18.89
N PRO A 429 16.67 3.40 -20.12
CA PRO A 429 16.14 2.79 -21.31
C PRO A 429 16.52 1.31 -21.44
N LEU A 430 15.63 0.55 -22.05
CA LEU A 430 15.92 -0.75 -22.64
C LEU A 430 16.91 -0.61 -23.80
N ARG A 431 17.49 -1.70 -24.26
CA ARG A 431 18.36 -1.75 -25.45
C ARG A 431 17.68 -1.24 -26.72
N THR A 432 16.34 -1.24 -26.76
CA THR A 432 15.53 -0.64 -27.84
C THR A 432 15.51 0.89 -27.81
N GLY A 433 16.02 1.51 -26.74
CA GLY A 433 15.96 2.95 -26.47
C GLY A 433 14.69 3.41 -25.74
N GLU A 434 13.71 2.52 -25.55
CA GLU A 434 12.46 2.83 -24.85
C GLU A 434 12.61 2.67 -23.34
N GLY A 435 11.94 3.49 -22.54
CA GLY A 435 11.85 3.29 -21.09
C GLY A 435 10.77 2.27 -20.72
N LEU A 436 10.92 1.61 -19.58
CA LEU A 436 9.86 0.76 -19.06
C LEU A 436 8.58 1.54 -18.77
N ALA A 437 7.45 0.92 -19.15
CA ALA A 437 6.13 1.37 -18.74
C ALA A 437 6.00 1.30 -17.21
N ARG A 438 5.17 2.17 -16.64
CA ARG A 438 4.97 2.21 -15.19
C ARG A 438 4.48 0.86 -14.66
N GLY A 439 5.13 0.36 -13.60
CA GLY A 439 4.77 -0.92 -12.99
C GLY A 439 5.29 -2.16 -13.73
N ALA A 440 6.07 -1.99 -14.80
CA ALA A 440 6.71 -3.09 -15.52
C ALA A 440 8.09 -3.40 -14.94
N ASP A 441 8.56 -4.62 -15.17
CA ASP A 441 9.91 -5.07 -14.84
C ASP A 441 10.56 -5.62 -16.11
N ALA A 442 11.89 -5.60 -16.16
CA ALA A 442 12.68 -6.27 -17.17
C ALA A 442 13.92 -6.87 -16.53
N ASP A 443 14.53 -7.84 -17.22
CA ASP A 443 15.82 -8.37 -16.81
C ASP A 443 16.94 -7.30 -16.97
N ILE A 444 18.02 -7.43 -16.20
CA ILE A 444 19.14 -6.49 -16.23
C ILE A 444 19.77 -6.38 -17.64
N ASP A 445 19.80 -7.49 -18.38
CA ASP A 445 20.38 -7.58 -19.72
C ASP A 445 19.52 -6.92 -20.79
N GLU A 446 18.24 -6.63 -20.49
CA GLU A 446 17.36 -5.91 -21.40
C GLU A 446 17.61 -4.39 -21.38
N PHE A 447 18.32 -3.88 -20.38
CA PHE A 447 18.65 -2.46 -20.26
C PHE A 447 19.87 -2.07 -21.09
N ALA A 448 19.91 -0.82 -21.52
CA ALA A 448 21.09 -0.28 -22.19
C ALA A 448 22.27 -0.23 -21.21
N LEU A 449 23.39 -0.85 -21.58
CA LEU A 449 24.58 -0.98 -20.74
C LEU A 449 25.02 0.35 -20.12
N THR A 450 25.09 1.42 -20.93
CA THR A 450 25.49 2.76 -20.47
C THR A 450 24.61 3.33 -19.36
N SER A 451 23.35 2.89 -19.28
CA SER A 451 22.41 3.32 -18.24
C SER A 451 22.55 2.50 -16.97
N VAL A 452 22.89 1.22 -17.07
CA VAL A 452 23.21 0.36 -15.92
C VAL A 452 24.55 0.79 -15.29
N GLU A 453 25.57 1.02 -16.11
CA GLU A 453 26.93 1.41 -15.72
C GLU A 453 27.01 2.73 -14.92
N PHE A 454 25.97 3.57 -14.99
CA PHE A 454 25.86 4.77 -14.19
C PHE A 454 25.77 4.48 -12.68
N TYR A 455 25.13 3.37 -12.31
CA TYR A 455 24.83 3.02 -10.92
C TYR A 455 25.97 2.25 -10.26
N GLN A 456 26.32 2.62 -9.03
CA GLN A 456 27.38 1.96 -8.27
C GLN A 456 26.91 0.67 -7.60
N THR A 457 25.62 0.60 -7.28
CA THR A 457 24.99 -0.56 -6.64
C THR A 457 23.77 -1.00 -7.43
N LEU A 458 23.59 -2.30 -7.63
CA LEU A 458 22.38 -2.89 -8.20
C LEU A 458 21.70 -3.72 -7.11
N VAL A 459 20.42 -3.46 -6.86
CA VAL A 459 19.59 -4.24 -5.93
C VAL A 459 18.57 -5.01 -6.74
N LEU A 460 18.85 -6.29 -6.97
CA LEU A 460 18.14 -7.13 -7.93
C LEU A 460 17.33 -8.21 -7.22
N ARG A 461 16.14 -8.49 -7.75
CA ARG A 461 15.28 -9.57 -7.26
C ARG A 461 15.94 -10.91 -7.59
N LYS A 462 16.17 -11.74 -6.57
CA LYS A 462 16.70 -13.10 -6.76
C LYS A 462 15.69 -13.95 -7.51
N SER A 463 16.11 -14.57 -8.61
CA SER A 463 15.24 -15.33 -9.49
C SER A 463 16.06 -16.35 -10.30
N PRO A 464 15.51 -17.54 -10.60
CA PRO A 464 16.18 -18.55 -11.44
C PRO A 464 16.24 -18.17 -12.92
N LYS A 465 15.67 -17.01 -13.30
CA LYS A 465 15.65 -16.50 -14.67
C LYS A 465 16.47 -15.23 -14.85
N SER A 466 16.95 -14.62 -13.76
CA SER A 466 17.57 -13.30 -13.85
C SER A 466 19.01 -13.42 -14.32
N SER A 467 19.40 -12.66 -15.34
CA SER A 467 20.76 -12.65 -15.83
C SER A 467 21.73 -12.09 -14.80
N ARG A 468 22.99 -12.53 -14.87
CA ARG A 468 24.05 -11.93 -14.06
C ARG A 468 24.28 -10.48 -14.54
N PRO A 469 24.49 -9.51 -13.63
CA PRO A 469 24.94 -8.18 -14.04
C PRO A 469 26.26 -8.18 -14.81
N PRO A 470 26.61 -7.05 -15.45
CA PRO A 470 27.85 -6.91 -16.20
C PRO A 470 29.10 -7.34 -15.41
N GLY A 471 30.14 -7.79 -16.12
CA GLY A 471 31.30 -8.47 -15.53
C GLY A 471 32.13 -7.64 -14.55
N ASN A 472 31.95 -6.32 -14.57
CA ASN A 472 32.53 -5.36 -13.64
C ASN A 472 31.70 -5.15 -12.35
N TYR A 473 30.61 -5.89 -12.15
CA TYR A 473 29.87 -5.91 -10.89
C TYR A 473 30.14 -7.21 -10.11
N ASP A 474 30.48 -7.04 -8.84
CA ASP A 474 30.72 -8.13 -7.90
C ASP A 474 29.50 -8.36 -7.01
N LEU A 475 29.13 -9.62 -6.80
CA LEU A 475 28.08 -10.01 -5.86
C LEU A 475 28.60 -9.84 -4.44
N THR A 476 28.10 -8.85 -3.71
CA THR A 476 28.52 -8.56 -2.33
C THR A 476 27.55 -9.10 -1.29
N PHE A 477 26.28 -9.29 -1.67
CA PHE A 477 25.25 -9.88 -0.82
C PHE A 477 24.26 -10.71 -1.63
N SER A 478 23.87 -11.88 -1.11
CA SER A 478 22.77 -12.69 -1.64
C SER A 478 21.89 -13.16 -0.48
N GLY A 479 20.67 -12.62 -0.43
CA GLY A 479 19.68 -12.91 0.59
C GLY A 479 18.64 -13.94 0.13
N ALA A 480 17.48 -13.91 0.79
CA ALA A 480 16.36 -14.77 0.43
C ALA A 480 15.55 -14.20 -0.74
N TYR A 481 15.54 -12.87 -0.89
CA TYR A 481 14.73 -12.17 -1.88
C TYR A 481 15.56 -11.31 -2.83
N TYR A 482 16.69 -10.77 -2.39
CA TYR A 482 17.48 -9.83 -3.16
C TYR A 482 18.96 -10.21 -3.21
N GLU A 483 19.59 -9.76 -4.28
CA GLU A 483 21.03 -9.77 -4.46
C GLU A 483 21.52 -8.33 -4.61
N VAL A 484 22.65 -8.02 -3.99
CA VAL A 484 23.29 -6.72 -4.10
C VAL A 484 24.61 -6.90 -4.83
N TRP A 485 24.77 -6.11 -5.89
CA TRP A 485 25.93 -6.13 -6.75
C TRP A 485 26.59 -4.75 -6.72
N GLN A 486 27.89 -4.69 -6.48
CA GLN A 486 28.64 -3.44 -6.47
C GLN A 486 29.60 -3.35 -7.64
N LYS A 487 29.63 -2.19 -8.27
CA LYS A 487 30.59 -1.90 -9.33
C LYS A 487 32.00 -1.94 -8.76
N ASN A 488 32.86 -2.74 -9.37
CA ASN A 488 34.25 -2.87 -8.97
C ASN A 488 35.09 -1.81 -9.71
N PRO A 489 35.70 -0.84 -8.99
CA PRO A 489 36.45 0.24 -9.61
C PRO A 489 37.78 -0.22 -10.24
N GLU A 490 38.24 -1.43 -9.94
CA GLU A 490 39.48 -2.01 -10.50
C GLU A 490 39.23 -2.71 -11.85
N THR A 491 37.98 -3.08 -12.13
CA THR A 491 37.59 -3.71 -13.40
C THR A 491 37.19 -2.64 -14.42
N LYS A 492 37.71 -2.78 -15.65
CA LYS A 492 37.36 -1.89 -16.76
C LYS A 492 35.91 -2.12 -17.19
N GLU A 493 35.24 -1.03 -17.58
CA GLU A 493 33.88 -1.10 -18.11
C GLU A 493 33.85 -1.90 -19.43
N PRO A 494 32.86 -2.78 -19.60
CA PRO A 494 32.68 -3.48 -20.87
C PRO A 494 32.33 -2.48 -21.98
N VAL A 495 32.98 -2.63 -23.14
CA VAL A 495 32.70 -1.82 -24.33
C VAL A 495 31.43 -2.33 -25.03
N GLU A 496 31.23 -3.64 -25.00
CA GLU A 496 30.08 -4.32 -25.57
C GLU A 496 29.60 -5.39 -24.60
N HIS A 497 28.28 -5.55 -24.49
CA HIS A 497 27.62 -6.58 -23.70
C HIS A 497 26.54 -7.25 -24.57
N TYR A 498 26.71 -8.54 -24.84
CA TYR A 498 25.85 -9.35 -25.70
C TYR A 498 25.09 -10.38 -24.88
N PRO A 499 23.80 -10.16 -24.59
CA PRO A 499 22.99 -11.13 -23.89
C PRO A 499 22.50 -12.22 -24.84
N PHE A 500 22.47 -13.47 -24.35
CA PHE A 500 22.00 -14.64 -25.09
C PHE A 500 20.77 -15.30 -24.44
N GLY A 501 20.37 -14.82 -23.26
CA GLY A 501 19.10 -15.17 -22.63
C GLY A 501 17.88 -14.73 -23.43
N SER A 502 16.71 -15.14 -22.92
CA SER A 502 15.39 -14.74 -23.41
C SER A 502 14.48 -14.44 -22.23
N LYS A 503 13.28 -13.92 -22.51
CA LYS A 503 12.29 -13.67 -21.45
C LYS A 503 11.97 -14.91 -20.60
N ASP A 504 12.14 -16.11 -21.15
CA ASP A 504 11.81 -17.37 -20.48
C ASP A 504 13.02 -18.15 -19.95
N LEU A 505 14.22 -17.81 -20.39
CA LEU A 505 15.46 -18.52 -20.05
C LEU A 505 16.57 -17.52 -19.78
N GLN A 506 17.29 -17.70 -18.68
CA GLN A 506 18.45 -16.87 -18.34
C GLN A 506 19.54 -16.91 -19.42
N SER A 507 19.72 -18.05 -20.08
CA SER A 507 20.81 -18.26 -21.04
C SER A 507 20.33 -18.89 -22.34
N GLY A 508 21.16 -18.75 -23.38
CA GLY A 508 20.92 -19.32 -24.70
C GLY A 508 22.23 -19.73 -25.36
N VAL A 509 22.14 -20.58 -26.40
CA VAL A 509 23.32 -21.00 -27.16
C VAL A 509 23.59 -19.97 -28.26
N PRO A 510 24.77 -19.33 -28.27
CA PRO A 510 25.12 -18.36 -29.31
C PRO A 510 25.14 -18.99 -30.71
N ASP A 511 24.71 -18.24 -31.73
CA ASP A 511 24.92 -18.60 -33.13
C ASP A 511 26.42 -18.42 -33.46
N CYS A 512 27.08 -19.49 -33.95
CA CYS A 512 28.47 -19.42 -34.39
C CYS A 512 28.71 -18.33 -35.43
N LEU A 513 27.75 -18.10 -36.34
CA LEU A 513 27.90 -17.04 -37.35
C LEU A 513 27.96 -15.66 -36.69
N PHE A 514 27.16 -15.43 -35.64
CA PHE A 514 27.19 -14.18 -34.88
C PHE A 514 28.52 -14.01 -34.14
N LEU A 515 29.05 -15.07 -33.52
CA LEU A 515 30.36 -15.02 -32.86
C LEU A 515 31.48 -14.66 -33.85
N GLU A 516 31.46 -15.25 -35.05
CA GLU A 516 32.46 -14.99 -36.07
C GLU A 516 32.30 -13.62 -36.75
N SER A 517 31.07 -13.12 -36.93
CA SER A 517 30.83 -11.85 -37.63
C SER A 517 30.87 -10.62 -36.73
N GLU A 518 30.42 -10.72 -35.47
CA GLU A 518 30.28 -9.56 -34.57
C GLU A 518 31.35 -9.52 -33.48
N ILE A 519 31.67 -10.68 -32.89
CA ILE A 519 32.56 -10.74 -31.71
C ILE A 519 34.03 -10.91 -32.11
N ALA A 520 34.33 -11.86 -32.99
CA ALA A 520 35.70 -12.14 -33.41
C ALA A 520 36.43 -10.92 -34.02
N PRO A 521 35.81 -10.07 -34.87
CA PRO A 521 36.49 -8.90 -35.43
C PRO A 521 36.79 -7.82 -34.40
N LYS A 522 36.01 -7.75 -33.32
CA LYS A 522 36.19 -6.80 -32.20
C LYS A 522 37.11 -7.36 -31.10
N SER A 523 37.51 -8.62 -31.19
CA SER A 523 38.36 -9.27 -30.19
C SER A 523 39.80 -8.71 -30.12
N PRO A 524 40.45 -8.27 -31.21
CA PRO A 524 41.77 -7.63 -31.14
C PRO A 524 41.72 -6.34 -30.30
N GLY A 525 42.49 -6.31 -29.21
CA GLY A 525 42.52 -5.17 -28.26
C GLY A 525 41.53 -5.30 -27.10
N ASN A 526 40.67 -6.31 -27.11
CA ASN A 526 39.73 -6.61 -26.04
C ASN A 526 40.01 -8.00 -25.44
N THR A 527 39.50 -8.19 -24.23
CA THR A 527 39.45 -9.43 -23.48
C THR A 527 38.00 -9.90 -23.50
N ILE A 528 37.78 -11.18 -23.82
CA ILE A 528 36.43 -11.75 -23.92
C ILE A 528 36.08 -12.39 -22.58
N LEU A 529 35.07 -11.84 -21.92
CA LEU A 529 34.46 -12.46 -20.74
C LEU A 529 33.17 -13.14 -21.14
N VAL A 530 32.94 -14.32 -20.56
CA VAL A 530 31.74 -15.12 -20.80
C VAL A 530 31.13 -15.49 -19.47
N SER A 531 29.84 -15.16 -19.30
CA SER A 531 29.04 -15.61 -18.15
C SER A 531 28.31 -16.90 -18.51
N SER A 532 28.52 -17.95 -17.73
CA SER A 532 27.77 -19.20 -17.88
C SER A 532 26.35 -19.04 -17.32
N GLY A 533 25.36 -19.54 -18.06
CA GLY A 533 23.99 -19.65 -17.54
C GLY A 533 23.84 -20.72 -16.47
N ILE A 534 22.89 -20.53 -15.56
CA ILE A 534 22.39 -21.55 -14.64
C ILE A 534 21.26 -22.32 -15.33
N SER A 535 21.33 -23.65 -15.24
CA SER A 535 20.29 -24.54 -15.70
C SER A 535 19.07 -24.43 -14.79
N SER A 536 17.95 -23.94 -15.31
CA SER A 536 16.66 -24.05 -14.63
C SER A 536 15.71 -24.97 -15.40
N LEU A 537 15.18 -25.99 -14.71
CA LEU A 537 14.17 -26.88 -15.26
C LEU A 537 12.79 -26.26 -15.01
N THR A 538 12.09 -25.92 -16.09
CA THR A 538 10.69 -25.51 -16.02
C THR A 538 9.79 -26.75 -15.89
N LEU A 539 8.98 -26.80 -14.84
CA LEU A 539 8.12 -27.94 -14.55
C LEU A 539 6.74 -27.75 -15.20
N PRO A 540 6.27 -28.69 -16.04
CA PRO A 540 4.91 -28.66 -16.56
C PRO A 540 3.96 -29.04 -15.42
N ILE A 541 3.27 -28.06 -14.85
CA ILE A 541 2.23 -28.30 -13.83
C ILE A 541 0.85 -28.34 -14.47
N VAL A 542 0.07 -29.35 -14.08
CA VAL A 542 -1.34 -29.45 -14.44
C VAL A 542 -2.18 -29.25 -13.17
N GLU A 543 -3.19 -28.39 -13.26
CA GLU A 543 -4.22 -28.29 -12.23
C GLU A 543 -5.05 -29.58 -12.24
N VAL A 544 -4.94 -30.38 -11.18
CA VAL A 544 -5.58 -31.71 -11.11
C VAL A 544 -6.99 -31.62 -10.55
N THR A 545 -7.23 -30.75 -9.57
CA THR A 545 -8.54 -30.57 -8.95
C THR A 545 -8.64 -29.21 -8.27
N SER A 546 -9.75 -28.51 -8.50
CA SER A 546 -10.17 -27.35 -7.72
C SER A 546 -11.48 -27.69 -7.01
N GLN A 547 -11.47 -27.69 -5.67
CA GLN A 547 -12.68 -27.81 -4.85
C GLN A 547 -12.95 -26.48 -4.16
N THR A 548 -14.16 -25.95 -4.33
CA THR A 548 -14.70 -24.88 -3.49
C THR A 548 -15.37 -25.52 -2.28
N GLN A 549 -14.77 -25.42 -1.10
CA GLN A 549 -15.46 -25.74 0.16
C GLN A 549 -15.96 -24.43 0.78
N ASP A 550 -17.00 -24.49 1.61
CA ASP A 550 -17.51 -23.32 2.35
C ASP A 550 -16.42 -22.65 3.22
N ALA A 551 -15.33 -23.37 3.51
CA ALA A 551 -14.15 -22.92 4.26
C ALA A 551 -12.99 -22.35 3.41
N GLY A 552 -13.15 -22.24 2.08
CA GLY A 552 -12.13 -21.72 1.16
C GLY A 552 -11.96 -22.57 -0.11
N LYS A 553 -11.35 -21.98 -1.16
CA LYS A 553 -10.95 -22.72 -2.37
C LYS A 553 -9.67 -23.52 -2.05
N LYS A 554 -9.69 -24.81 -2.39
CA LYS A 554 -8.51 -25.67 -2.36
C LYS A 554 -8.18 -26.11 -3.77
N THR A 555 -6.97 -25.82 -4.22
CA THR A 555 -6.47 -26.22 -5.55
C THR A 555 -5.27 -27.12 -5.39
N ILE A 556 -5.19 -28.18 -6.20
CA ILE A 556 -4.08 -29.12 -6.22
C ILE A 556 -3.44 -29.08 -7.60
N TYR A 557 -2.14 -28.84 -7.60
CA TYR A 557 -1.26 -28.88 -8.76
C TYR A 557 -0.34 -30.08 -8.64
N GLU A 558 -0.13 -30.79 -9.75
CA GLU A 558 0.80 -31.92 -9.82
C GLU A 558 1.70 -31.79 -11.05
N SER A 559 2.97 -32.18 -10.90
CA SER A 559 3.91 -32.33 -11.99
C SER A 559 4.75 -33.58 -11.81
N LYS A 560 5.04 -34.25 -12.91
CA LYS A 560 5.94 -35.38 -12.99
C LYS A 560 7.11 -34.99 -13.87
N PHE A 561 8.32 -35.20 -13.36
CA PHE A 561 9.55 -34.82 -14.04
C PHE A 561 10.67 -35.78 -13.65
N GLU A 562 11.78 -35.74 -14.39
CA GLU A 562 12.97 -36.54 -14.12
C GLU A 562 14.15 -35.62 -13.86
N VAL A 563 15.01 -36.01 -12.93
CA VAL A 563 16.27 -35.34 -12.65
C VAL A 563 17.41 -36.30 -12.97
N ASN A 564 18.44 -35.80 -13.67
CA ASN A 564 19.53 -36.66 -14.14
C ASN A 564 20.58 -36.93 -13.05
N ASN A 565 20.77 -36.01 -12.11
CA ASN A 565 21.84 -36.05 -11.12
C ASN A 565 21.30 -35.86 -9.69
N VAL A 566 22.00 -36.45 -8.72
CA VAL A 566 21.72 -36.19 -7.30
C VAL A 566 22.21 -34.79 -6.94
N SER A 567 21.32 -33.89 -6.53
CA SER A 567 21.69 -32.53 -6.16
C SER A 567 20.71 -31.87 -5.18
N HIS A 568 21.07 -30.67 -4.75
CA HIS A 568 20.22 -29.78 -3.95
C HIS A 568 19.59 -28.75 -4.88
N PHE A 569 18.27 -28.64 -4.89
CA PHE A 569 17.52 -27.77 -5.78
C PHE A 569 16.71 -26.75 -4.98
N ASP A 570 16.66 -25.53 -5.50
CA ASP A 570 15.66 -24.54 -5.10
C ASP A 570 14.41 -24.73 -5.94
N LEU A 571 13.25 -24.82 -5.27
CA LEU A 571 11.95 -24.81 -5.91
C LEU A 571 11.39 -23.40 -5.92
N TRP A 572 11.06 -22.91 -7.11
CA TRP A 572 10.49 -21.60 -7.33
C TRP A 572 9.13 -21.68 -7.99
N VAL A 573 8.33 -20.63 -7.82
CA VAL A 573 7.03 -20.49 -8.47
C VAL A 573 6.82 -19.07 -8.96
N ALA A 574 6.35 -18.95 -10.20
CA ALA A 574 5.84 -17.69 -10.74
C ALA A 574 4.36 -17.50 -10.41
N GLY A 575 3.91 -16.25 -10.45
CA GLY A 575 2.52 -15.90 -10.26
C GLY A 575 2.15 -15.73 -8.79
N PHE A 576 0.85 -15.85 -8.50
CA PHE A 576 0.31 -15.29 -7.28
C PHE A 576 -0.66 -16.24 -6.58
N ALA A 577 -0.35 -16.57 -5.32
CA ALA A 577 -1.25 -17.30 -4.44
C ALA A 577 -1.63 -16.44 -3.23
N LYS A 578 -2.89 -16.54 -2.83
CA LYS A 578 -3.39 -16.06 -1.54
C LYS A 578 -3.58 -17.23 -0.59
N GLY A 579 -3.21 -17.04 0.66
CA GLY A 579 -3.31 -18.08 1.68
C GLY A 579 -2.11 -19.02 1.67
N ARG A 580 -2.34 -20.28 2.00
CA ARG A 580 -1.28 -21.27 2.22
C ARG A 580 -0.93 -21.97 0.92
N VAL A 581 0.36 -22.19 0.70
CA VAL A 581 0.90 -23.05 -0.36
C VAL A 581 1.76 -24.12 0.30
N ALA A 582 1.26 -25.34 0.33
CA ALA A 582 1.96 -26.50 0.87
C ALA A 582 2.57 -27.31 -0.27
N VAL A 583 3.86 -27.62 -0.16
CA VAL A 583 4.64 -28.33 -1.17
C VAL A 583 4.96 -29.72 -0.65
N PHE A 584 4.73 -30.72 -1.50
CA PHE A 584 5.07 -32.11 -1.26
C PHE A 584 5.92 -32.63 -2.41
N MET A 585 6.94 -33.43 -2.09
CA MET A 585 7.77 -34.14 -3.06
C MET A 585 7.67 -35.63 -2.78
N ASP A 586 7.27 -36.41 -3.79
CA ASP A 586 7.09 -37.87 -3.68
C ASP A 586 6.19 -38.31 -2.51
N GLY A 587 5.24 -37.45 -2.13
CA GLY A 587 4.32 -37.65 -1.01
C GLY A 587 4.79 -37.08 0.34
N GLU A 588 6.07 -36.73 0.47
CA GLU A 588 6.64 -36.16 1.70
C GLU A 588 6.50 -34.62 1.73
N PRO A 589 6.14 -34.03 2.89
CA PRO A 589 6.04 -32.57 3.02
C PRO A 589 7.42 -31.91 2.96
N VAL A 590 7.56 -30.93 2.08
CA VAL A 590 8.82 -30.17 1.89
C VAL A 590 8.74 -28.84 2.63
N SER A 591 7.70 -28.07 2.33
CA SER A 591 7.57 -26.71 2.83
C SER A 591 6.12 -26.26 2.88
N THR A 592 5.88 -25.19 3.61
CA THR A 592 4.61 -24.48 3.62
C THR A 592 4.90 -23.00 3.70
N VAL A 593 4.46 -22.26 2.68
CA VAL A 593 4.60 -20.80 2.61
C VAL A 593 3.23 -20.15 2.59
N PHE A 594 3.16 -18.89 3.02
CA PHE A 594 1.94 -18.10 2.97
C PHE A 594 2.15 -16.90 2.05
N GLY A 595 1.18 -16.66 1.16
CA GLY A 595 1.15 -15.48 0.31
C GLY A 595 0.73 -14.21 1.06
N PRO A 596 0.63 -13.06 0.37
CA PRO A 596 0.73 -12.91 -1.08
C PRO A 596 2.16 -13.01 -1.62
N PHE A 597 2.32 -13.56 -2.83
CA PHE A 597 3.55 -13.45 -3.62
C PHE A 597 3.55 -12.16 -4.43
N ASN A 598 4.72 -11.66 -4.83
CA ASN A 598 4.86 -10.31 -5.39
C ASN A 598 4.32 -10.19 -6.83
N GLY A 599 3.13 -9.61 -7.04
CA GLY A 599 2.70 -9.19 -8.38
C GLY A 599 2.64 -10.28 -9.46
N TRP A 600 2.52 -9.88 -10.72
CA TRP A 600 2.20 -10.79 -11.84
C TRP A 600 3.44 -11.43 -12.49
N SER A 601 4.63 -10.90 -12.21
CA SER A 601 5.92 -11.26 -12.81
C SER A 601 6.92 -11.89 -11.83
N ALA A 602 6.74 -11.73 -10.51
CA ALA A 602 7.77 -12.18 -9.58
C ALA A 602 7.78 -13.69 -9.41
N ILE A 603 8.99 -14.21 -9.27
CA ILE A 603 9.27 -15.61 -8.96
C ILE A 603 9.73 -15.67 -7.52
N VAL A 604 9.16 -16.59 -6.75
CA VAL A 604 9.44 -16.73 -5.31
C VAL A 604 9.90 -18.14 -5.03
N LYS A 605 10.98 -18.27 -4.26
CA LYS A 605 11.42 -19.56 -3.72
C LYS A 605 10.40 -20.05 -2.69
N ILE A 606 9.91 -21.26 -2.89
CA ILE A 606 8.90 -21.88 -2.04
C ILE A 606 9.40 -23.12 -1.31
N GLY A 607 10.60 -23.64 -1.63
CA GLY A 607 11.20 -24.74 -0.88
C GLY A 607 12.61 -25.09 -1.33
N ASP A 608 13.24 -25.93 -0.53
CA ASP A 608 14.55 -26.53 -0.78
C ASP A 608 14.35 -28.04 -0.90
N LEU A 609 14.93 -28.64 -1.93
CA LEU A 609 14.73 -30.05 -2.28
C LEU A 609 16.07 -30.76 -2.38
N LYS A 610 16.13 -31.99 -1.86
CA LYS A 610 17.24 -32.91 -2.13
C LYS A 610 16.70 -34.04 -2.99
N LEU A 611 17.07 -34.05 -4.26
CA LEU A 611 16.55 -35.01 -5.24
C LEU A 611 17.65 -35.98 -5.65
N THR A 612 17.24 -37.22 -5.93
CA THR A 612 18.13 -38.24 -6.50
C THR A 612 17.96 -38.29 -8.02
N SER A 613 18.84 -39.02 -8.70
CA SER A 613 18.60 -39.30 -10.12
C SER A 613 17.36 -40.19 -10.28
N GLY A 614 16.45 -39.83 -11.20
CA GLY A 614 15.24 -40.58 -11.49
C GLY A 614 13.95 -39.74 -11.53
N PRO A 615 12.78 -40.41 -11.61
CA PRO A 615 11.48 -39.76 -11.67
C PRO A 615 11.00 -39.28 -10.31
N HIS A 616 10.40 -38.09 -10.30
CA HIS A 616 9.87 -37.42 -9.11
C HIS A 616 8.46 -36.86 -9.38
N VAL A 617 7.67 -36.74 -8.33
CA VAL A 617 6.33 -36.15 -8.36
C VAL A 617 6.27 -34.95 -7.40
N LEU A 618 6.14 -33.76 -7.98
CA LEU A 618 5.85 -32.54 -7.25
C LEU A 618 4.34 -32.39 -7.11
N LYS A 619 3.88 -32.18 -5.87
CA LYS A 619 2.49 -31.84 -5.57
C LYS A 619 2.44 -30.54 -4.77
N VAL A 620 1.65 -29.58 -5.26
CA VAL A 620 1.45 -28.29 -4.59
C VAL A 620 -0.02 -28.12 -4.27
N VAL A 621 -0.31 -27.81 -3.02
CA VAL A 621 -1.67 -27.65 -2.50
C VAL A 621 -1.83 -26.22 -2.03
N THR A 622 -2.78 -25.49 -2.62
CA THR A 622 -3.13 -24.14 -2.19
C THR A 622 -4.45 -24.16 -1.42
N ASP A 623 -4.54 -23.43 -0.31
CA ASP A 623 -5.79 -23.22 0.42
C ASP A 623 -5.97 -21.77 0.94
N SER A 624 -7.24 -21.37 1.05
CA SER A 624 -7.68 -20.03 1.44
C SER A 624 -8.50 -20.04 2.74
N PRO A 625 -7.90 -20.26 3.91
CA PRO A 625 -8.62 -20.41 5.17
C PRO A 625 -9.19 -19.08 5.69
N TRP A 626 -10.51 -19.02 5.92
CA TRP A 626 -11.24 -17.80 6.32
C TRP A 626 -10.65 -16.96 7.45
N LEU A 627 -10.05 -17.59 8.46
CA LEU A 627 -9.55 -16.89 9.65
C LEU A 627 -8.17 -16.25 9.45
N ILE A 628 -7.51 -16.52 8.33
CA ILE A 628 -6.21 -15.93 7.99
C ILE A 628 -6.45 -14.68 7.14
N PRO A 629 -5.93 -13.51 7.54
CA PRO A 629 -6.14 -12.27 6.79
C PRO A 629 -5.47 -12.37 5.42
N GLY A 630 -6.16 -11.87 4.40
CA GLY A 630 -5.64 -11.81 3.03
C GLY A 630 -5.49 -13.16 2.32
N SER A 631 -6.06 -14.23 2.90
CA SER A 631 -6.06 -15.56 2.28
C SER A 631 -7.11 -15.73 1.18
N GLY A 632 -8.08 -14.81 1.08
CA GLY A 632 -9.19 -14.85 0.12
C GLY A 632 -9.19 -13.75 -0.95
N GLY A 633 -10.22 -13.78 -1.80
CA GLY A 633 -10.43 -12.84 -2.90
C GLY A 633 -9.94 -13.39 -4.24
N LEU A 634 -9.70 -12.51 -5.21
CA LEU A 634 -9.23 -12.89 -6.54
C LEU A 634 -7.93 -13.70 -6.45
N SER A 635 -7.96 -14.92 -7.00
CA SER A 635 -6.81 -15.80 -7.17
C SER A 635 -6.33 -15.72 -8.61
N TYR A 636 -5.03 -15.66 -8.82
CA TYR A 636 -4.43 -15.74 -10.14
C TYR A 636 -3.83 -17.14 -10.35
N PRO A 637 -3.56 -17.54 -11.60
CA PRO A 637 -2.87 -18.79 -11.88
C PRO A 637 -1.52 -18.83 -11.15
N LEU A 638 -1.23 -19.98 -10.55
CA LEU A 638 0.07 -20.26 -9.95
C LEU A 638 0.90 -21.06 -10.95
N GLY A 639 2.15 -20.66 -11.14
CA GLY A 639 3.07 -21.26 -12.09
C GLY A 639 3.45 -20.32 -13.24
N PRO A 640 4.41 -20.72 -14.10
CA PRO A 640 5.16 -21.99 -14.05
C PRO A 640 6.05 -22.14 -12.81
N PHE A 641 6.48 -23.38 -12.56
CA PHE A 641 7.39 -23.73 -11.46
C PHE A 641 8.78 -24.02 -12.02
N TYR A 642 9.81 -23.70 -11.24
CA TYR A 642 11.20 -23.86 -11.66
C TYR A 642 12.01 -24.61 -10.62
N LEU A 643 12.92 -25.46 -11.07
CA LEU A 643 13.98 -26.03 -10.26
C LEU A 643 15.32 -25.46 -10.73
N SER A 644 16.08 -24.89 -9.81
CA SER A 644 17.46 -24.45 -10.07
C SER A 644 18.42 -25.20 -9.15
N ASP A 645 19.52 -25.73 -9.69
CA ASP A 645 20.53 -26.44 -8.92
C ASP A 645 21.33 -25.45 -8.06
N GLN A 646 21.43 -25.68 -6.75
CA GLN A 646 22.17 -24.83 -5.82
C GLN A 646 23.70 -24.93 -5.99
N ASN A 647 24.18 -26.02 -6.60
CA ASN A 647 25.60 -26.23 -6.87
C ASN A 647 26.06 -25.51 -8.14
N GLU A 648 25.14 -25.20 -9.05
CA GLU A 648 25.44 -24.36 -10.21
C GLU A 648 25.55 -22.90 -9.76
N LYS A 649 26.72 -22.32 -10.00
CA LYS A 649 26.98 -20.90 -9.74
C LYS A 649 27.27 -20.21 -11.05
N HIS A 650 26.88 -18.94 -11.12
CA HIS A 650 27.40 -18.05 -12.15
C HIS A 650 28.92 -18.08 -12.13
N SER A 651 29.50 -18.51 -13.24
CA SER A 651 30.94 -18.46 -13.47
C SER A 651 31.20 -17.49 -14.60
N VAL A 652 32.18 -16.61 -14.39
CA VAL A 652 32.68 -15.71 -15.42
C VAL A 652 34.06 -16.22 -15.80
N GLU A 653 34.24 -16.57 -17.07
CA GLU A 653 35.50 -17.10 -17.58
C GLU A 653 36.07 -16.25 -18.71
N LEU A 654 37.40 -16.25 -18.78
CA LEU A 654 38.15 -15.62 -19.85
C LEU A 654 38.25 -16.59 -21.01
N VAL A 655 37.75 -16.19 -22.17
CA VAL A 655 37.82 -17.01 -23.39
C VAL A 655 38.79 -16.39 -24.38
N SER A 656 39.74 -17.19 -24.88
CA SER A 656 40.64 -16.74 -25.94
C SER A 656 39.87 -16.65 -27.28
N PRO A 657 40.21 -15.71 -28.18
CA PRO A 657 39.54 -15.58 -29.47
C PRO A 657 39.54 -16.88 -30.30
N GLU A 658 40.61 -17.69 -30.19
CA GLU A 658 40.73 -19.00 -30.86
C GLU A 658 39.70 -20.03 -30.39
N ASN A 659 39.17 -19.87 -29.17
CA ASN A 659 38.23 -20.78 -28.54
C ASN A 659 36.77 -20.30 -28.62
N LEU A 660 36.48 -19.20 -29.33
CA LEU A 660 35.11 -18.66 -29.44
C LEU A 660 34.10 -19.69 -29.96
N ASN A 661 34.49 -20.52 -30.94
CA ASN A 661 33.61 -21.52 -31.52
C ASN A 661 33.21 -22.64 -30.54
N SER A 662 33.91 -22.79 -29.41
CA SER A 662 33.51 -23.73 -28.35
C SER A 662 32.20 -23.31 -27.66
N LEU A 663 31.87 -22.02 -27.68
CA LEU A 663 30.68 -21.46 -27.04
C LEU A 663 29.38 -21.82 -27.78
N CYS A 664 29.43 -22.16 -29.07
CA CYS A 664 28.23 -22.52 -29.85
C CYS A 664 27.59 -23.86 -29.44
N THR A 665 28.17 -24.57 -28.47
CA THR A 665 27.69 -25.88 -28.01
C THR A 665 27.16 -25.84 -26.58
N LYS A 666 27.23 -24.69 -25.92
CA LYS A 666 26.87 -24.53 -24.52
C LYS A 666 26.00 -23.29 -24.32
N PRO A 667 25.07 -23.32 -23.36
CA PRO A 667 24.30 -22.13 -23.01
C PRO A 667 25.20 -21.10 -22.33
N VAL A 668 25.06 -19.85 -22.75
CA VAL A 668 25.76 -18.67 -22.25
C VAL A 668 24.71 -17.65 -21.83
N ASP A 669 24.95 -16.99 -20.69
CA ASP A 669 24.13 -15.89 -20.19
C ASP A 669 24.39 -14.65 -21.05
N TRP A 670 25.64 -14.17 -21.03
CA TRP A 670 26.12 -13.09 -21.89
C TRP A 670 27.62 -13.24 -22.23
N ILE A 671 28.04 -12.50 -23.26
CA ILE A 671 29.44 -12.30 -23.64
C ILE A 671 29.77 -10.81 -23.60
N GLU A 672 30.89 -10.46 -22.98
CA GLU A 672 31.39 -9.09 -22.89
C GLU A 672 32.76 -8.92 -23.56
N LEU A 673 32.97 -7.72 -24.10
CA LEU A 673 34.27 -7.27 -24.59
C LEU A 673 34.82 -6.19 -23.66
N ILE A 674 35.89 -6.52 -22.96
CA ILE A 674 36.56 -5.60 -22.01
C ILE A 674 37.86 -5.08 -22.64
N PRO A 675 38.14 -3.77 -22.61
CA PRO A 675 39.34 -3.23 -23.21
C PRO A 675 40.60 -3.69 -22.45
N LYS A 676 41.66 -4.09 -23.17
CA LYS A 676 42.93 -4.52 -22.57
C LYS A 676 43.64 -3.41 -21.80
#